data_AF-A0A6I9UI57-F1
#
_entry.id   AF-A0A6I9UI57-F1
#
_cell.length_a   1.000
_cell.length_b   1.000
_cell.length_c   1.000
_cell.angle_alpha   90.00
_cell.angle_beta   90.00
_cell.angle_gamma   90.00
#
_symmetry.space_group_name_H-M   'P 1'
#
loop_
_entity.id
_entity.type
_entity.pdbx_description
1 polymer ?
#
loop_
_entity_poly.entity_id
_entity_poly.type
_entity_poly.pdbx_seq_one_letter_code
_entity_poly.pdbx_strand_id
1 'polypeptide(L)'
;MSACRCTPQSGEDSSPPLKLHVSRRHVEMDNGIVKLTLTKPTGMLTGVAYKGVKNLLEYRHKETRRGYWDIMWTTSKKDRSFFDTLQGTGFRVVARTEDQIEVSFTKTWNVSNGENDVPLNIDKRFIMLRGVSGFYSYAVLEHLHGWPDLNIDEARIAFKLRQNMFRYMAISDDRQRVMPTDHDRTVGHTLDYREAVLLTNPSNSKLKGEVDDKYQYSCDNKDNRVHGWISSHPHVGFWVITPSDEFRAGGPVKPDLTSHAGPTSLAIFFSDHYAGPAFGVRLRDGEPWKKVFGPVFIYLNSDSGDKQRTLWEDAKEQMSRETKKWPYDFPLCKDFPHANERGAVRGRLLVHDKYINMDLVPAKSAYVGLARPGAVGSWQDDAKGYQFWTRTDEMGYFMIKFVRADNYNLYAWVPGILGEYKHDSEVIIKPGSEIRIGDLVYDPPRTGPTLWEIGIPDRTAAEFYIPDPAPELTNKLYINHTEKFRQYGLWDRYTDLYPDEDLIYTVGVSDYRKHWFFAHVNRKINKDNYVPTTWKILFDVRNVIMAGQYTLRIALASASLAEIQVWINDPHTQRPHFTTRRIGRDNAIARHGIHGRYWLYRVGISGFQLVNGKNTLYLRQARGSNPFIGVMYDYIRLEGPPEQDY
;
A
#
# COMPACT_ATOMS: atom_id res chain seq x y z
N MET A 1 3.47 -67.04 10.06
CA MET A 1 2.43 -66.05 10.38
C MET A 1 2.55 -64.90 9.39
N SER A 2 1.41 -64.50 8.81
CA SER A 2 1.27 -63.66 7.62
C SER A 2 2.02 -62.33 7.62
N ALA A 3 2.71 -62.08 6.51
CA ALA A 3 3.02 -60.73 6.04
C ALA A 3 1.73 -60.11 5.46
N CYS A 4 1.16 -59.11 6.13
CA CYS A 4 0.11 -58.28 5.56
C CYS A 4 0.73 -57.31 4.54
N ARG A 5 0.50 -57.61 3.26
CA ARG A 5 0.63 -56.65 2.15
C ARG A 5 -0.48 -55.61 2.30
N CYS A 6 -0.13 -54.36 2.63
CA CYS A 6 -0.98 -53.23 2.31
C CYS A 6 -0.80 -52.91 0.82
N THR A 7 -1.79 -53.26 0.02
CA THR A 7 -2.00 -52.76 -1.34
C THR A 7 -2.16 -51.23 -1.32
N PRO A 8 -1.51 -50.48 -2.22
CA PRO A 8 -1.83 -49.08 -2.42
C PRO A 8 -3.22 -48.99 -3.07
N GLN A 9 -4.14 -48.24 -2.45
CA GLN A 9 -5.38 -47.85 -3.10
C GLN A 9 -5.04 -46.94 -4.27
N SER A 10 -5.16 -47.49 -5.47
CA SER A 10 -5.22 -46.79 -6.75
C SER A 10 -6.45 -45.88 -6.80
N GLY A 11 -6.22 -44.60 -7.08
CA GLY A 11 -7.27 -43.62 -7.31
C GLY A 11 -6.75 -42.18 -7.42
N GLU A 12 -5.60 -41.94 -8.07
CA GLU A 12 -5.31 -40.60 -8.60
C GLU A 12 -6.25 -40.38 -9.78
N ASP A 13 -7.41 -39.81 -9.52
CA ASP A 13 -8.34 -39.38 -10.55
C ASP A 13 -7.69 -38.18 -11.27
N SER A 14 -6.96 -38.48 -12.35
CA SER A 14 -6.20 -37.47 -13.08
C SER A 14 -7.17 -36.40 -13.57
N SER A 15 -6.97 -35.14 -13.17
CA SER A 15 -7.82 -34.02 -13.62
C SER A 15 -7.94 -34.04 -15.15
N PRO A 16 -9.10 -33.71 -15.74
CA PRO A 16 -9.28 -33.78 -17.18
C PRO A 16 -8.33 -32.80 -17.91
N PRO A 17 -7.96 -33.09 -19.17
CA PRO A 17 -7.18 -32.17 -19.99
C PRO A 17 -7.88 -30.81 -20.15
N LEU A 18 -7.07 -29.75 -20.28
CA LEU A 18 -7.58 -28.40 -20.49
C LEU A 18 -8.33 -28.28 -21.82
N LYS A 19 -9.44 -27.55 -21.77
CA LYS A 19 -10.29 -27.26 -22.93
C LYS A 19 -10.23 -25.76 -23.24
N LEU A 20 -9.92 -25.45 -24.49
CA LEU A 20 -9.97 -24.10 -25.04
C LEU A 20 -11.01 -24.06 -26.16
N HIS A 21 -12.02 -23.20 -26.01
CA HIS A 21 -12.99 -22.90 -27.06
C HIS A 21 -12.87 -21.43 -27.48
N VAL A 22 -12.53 -21.19 -28.75
CA VAL A 22 -12.43 -19.84 -29.32
C VAL A 22 -13.56 -19.63 -30.30
N SER A 23 -14.47 -18.72 -29.99
CA SER A 23 -15.57 -18.32 -30.86
C SER A 23 -15.30 -16.95 -31.51
N ARG A 24 -16.28 -16.41 -32.24
CA ARG A 24 -16.18 -15.08 -32.83
C ARG A 24 -16.05 -13.98 -31.76
N ARG A 25 -16.80 -14.09 -30.65
CA ARG A 25 -16.92 -13.04 -29.62
C ARG A 25 -16.26 -13.39 -28.29
N HIS A 26 -15.96 -14.66 -28.04
CA HIS A 26 -15.48 -15.13 -26.75
C HIS A 26 -14.37 -16.17 -26.86
N VAL A 27 -13.57 -16.24 -25.81
CA VAL A 27 -12.55 -17.26 -25.54
C VAL A 27 -12.94 -17.91 -24.21
N GLU A 28 -13.10 -19.22 -24.20
CA GLU A 28 -13.43 -19.99 -23.01
C GLU A 28 -12.29 -20.94 -22.66
N MET A 29 -11.80 -20.85 -21.43
CA MET A 29 -10.73 -21.70 -20.88
C MET A 29 -11.32 -22.53 -19.75
N ASP A 30 -11.15 -23.84 -19.77
CA ASP A 30 -11.76 -24.75 -18.80
C ASP A 30 -10.76 -25.85 -18.40
N ASN A 31 -10.49 -26.00 -17.10
CA ASN A 31 -9.63 -27.04 -16.54
C ASN A 31 -10.40 -28.12 -15.77
N GLY A 32 -11.72 -28.18 -15.92
CA GLY A 32 -12.61 -29.09 -15.21
C GLY A 32 -13.01 -28.64 -13.80
N ILE A 33 -12.32 -27.64 -13.24
CA ILE A 33 -12.60 -27.07 -11.91
C ILE A 33 -13.17 -25.66 -12.07
N VAL A 34 -12.48 -24.83 -12.85
CA VAL A 34 -12.81 -23.44 -13.14
C VAL A 34 -12.95 -23.28 -14.65
N LYS A 35 -14.00 -22.54 -15.07
CA LYS A 35 -14.15 -22.10 -16.46
C LYS A 35 -14.18 -20.57 -16.53
N LEU A 36 -13.33 -20.01 -17.39
CA LEU A 36 -13.31 -18.58 -17.70
C LEU A 36 -13.99 -18.31 -19.02
N THR A 37 -14.66 -17.16 -19.11
CA THR A 37 -15.15 -16.59 -20.37
C THR A 37 -14.59 -15.18 -20.53
N LEU A 38 -13.86 -14.97 -21.62
CA LEU A 38 -13.18 -13.72 -21.95
C LEU A 38 -13.72 -13.18 -23.28
N THR A 39 -13.91 -11.87 -23.43
CA THR A 39 -14.29 -11.28 -24.72
C THR A 39 -13.14 -11.30 -25.72
N LYS A 40 -13.45 -11.49 -27.01
CA LYS A 40 -12.51 -11.44 -28.13
C LYS A 40 -12.83 -10.26 -29.06
N PRO A 41 -11.87 -9.37 -29.37
CA PRO A 41 -10.46 -9.38 -28.95
C PRO A 41 -10.17 -8.60 -27.65
N THR A 42 -11.18 -8.10 -26.95
CA THR A 42 -10.92 -7.09 -25.90
C THR A 42 -10.31 -7.62 -24.61
N GLY A 43 -10.44 -8.92 -24.32
CA GLY A 43 -9.87 -9.56 -23.14
C GLY A 43 -10.50 -9.09 -21.82
N MET A 44 -11.80 -8.83 -21.81
CA MET A 44 -12.58 -8.57 -20.58
C MET A 44 -13.05 -9.90 -20.01
N LEU A 45 -12.94 -10.09 -18.71
CA LEU A 45 -13.44 -11.27 -18.03
C LEU A 45 -14.94 -11.11 -17.77
N THR A 46 -15.75 -11.87 -18.50
CA THR A 46 -17.21 -11.78 -18.45
C THR A 46 -17.84 -12.86 -17.60
N GLY A 47 -17.12 -13.97 -17.42
CA GLY A 47 -17.57 -15.14 -16.69
C GLY A 47 -16.47 -15.89 -15.95
N VAL A 48 -16.77 -16.30 -14.72
CA VAL A 48 -16.01 -17.28 -13.94
C VAL A 48 -17.00 -18.30 -13.40
N ALA A 49 -16.98 -19.51 -13.93
CA ALA A 49 -17.81 -20.61 -13.46
C ALA A 49 -17.00 -21.54 -12.55
N TYR A 50 -17.63 -22.02 -11.48
CA TYR A 50 -16.98 -22.84 -10.47
C TYR A 50 -18.01 -23.69 -9.72
N LYS A 51 -17.74 -25.01 -9.59
CA LYS A 51 -18.55 -26.00 -8.86
C LYS A 51 -20.08 -25.79 -8.96
N GLY A 52 -20.59 -25.85 -10.19
CA GLY A 52 -22.02 -25.73 -10.49
C GLY A 52 -22.55 -24.29 -10.56
N VAL A 53 -21.80 -23.28 -10.11
CA VAL A 53 -22.15 -21.88 -10.31
C VAL A 53 -21.75 -21.44 -11.72
N LYS A 54 -22.74 -21.06 -12.54
CA LYS A 54 -22.53 -20.66 -13.94
C LYS A 54 -21.67 -19.39 -14.09
N ASN A 55 -21.78 -18.44 -13.17
CA ASN A 55 -20.97 -17.24 -13.17
C ASN A 55 -20.93 -16.63 -11.76
N LEU A 56 -19.73 -16.37 -11.24
CA LEU A 56 -19.47 -15.68 -9.97
C LEU A 56 -19.44 -14.15 -10.11
N LEU A 57 -19.33 -13.62 -11.33
CA LEU A 57 -19.28 -12.18 -11.61
C LEU A 57 -20.67 -11.55 -11.77
N GLU A 58 -20.80 -10.27 -11.41
CA GLU A 58 -22.07 -9.53 -11.41
C GLU A 58 -22.64 -9.38 -12.82
N TYR A 59 -23.60 -10.24 -13.16
CA TYR A 59 -24.15 -10.34 -14.50
C TYR A 59 -25.00 -9.11 -14.89
N ARG A 60 -25.49 -8.33 -13.92
CA ARG A 60 -26.24 -7.09 -14.18
C ARG A 60 -25.36 -5.97 -14.72
N HIS A 61 -24.05 -6.04 -14.51
CA HIS A 61 -23.13 -5.15 -15.20
C HIS A 61 -22.95 -5.57 -16.66
N LYS A 62 -22.67 -4.57 -17.52
CA LYS A 62 -22.19 -4.80 -18.88
C LYS A 62 -21.03 -5.82 -18.83
N GLU A 63 -20.97 -6.72 -19.79
CA GLU A 63 -19.92 -7.76 -19.85
C GLU A 63 -18.51 -7.17 -19.70
N THR A 64 -18.28 -5.99 -20.27
CA THR A 64 -17.01 -5.26 -20.22
C THR A 64 -16.71 -4.57 -18.88
N ARG A 65 -17.55 -4.75 -17.86
CA ARG A 65 -17.47 -4.11 -16.54
C ARG A 65 -17.59 -5.11 -15.38
N ARG A 66 -17.33 -6.40 -15.64
CA ARG A 66 -17.39 -7.49 -14.65
C ARG A 66 -16.02 -7.80 -14.04
N GLY A 67 -15.08 -8.26 -14.86
CA GLY A 67 -13.67 -8.37 -14.51
C GLY A 67 -12.82 -7.69 -15.57
N TYR A 68 -11.99 -6.73 -15.18
CA TYR A 68 -11.20 -5.95 -16.14
C TYR A 68 -9.90 -5.42 -15.52
N TRP A 69 -8.88 -5.29 -16.37
CA TRP A 69 -7.73 -4.45 -16.08
C TRP A 69 -8.13 -2.99 -16.31
N ASP A 70 -7.66 -2.08 -15.47
CA ASP A 70 -7.86 -0.65 -15.70
C ASP A 70 -6.66 0.19 -15.29
N ILE A 71 -6.57 1.37 -15.91
CA ILE A 71 -5.70 2.45 -15.51
C ILE A 71 -6.46 3.77 -15.42
N MET A 72 -5.96 4.66 -14.58
CA MET A 72 -6.24 6.10 -14.64
C MET A 72 -5.04 6.80 -15.27
N TRP A 73 -5.27 7.58 -16.33
CA TRP A 73 -4.17 8.22 -17.04
C TRP A 73 -4.50 9.64 -17.53
N THR A 74 -3.47 10.45 -17.72
CA THR A 74 -3.55 11.81 -18.29
C THR A 74 -2.41 12.04 -19.29
N THR A 75 -2.57 13.01 -20.19
CA THR A 75 -1.46 13.55 -20.98
C THR A 75 -0.92 14.82 -20.30
N SER A 76 0.33 15.20 -20.57
CA SER A 76 0.90 16.44 -20.01
C SER A 76 0.19 17.73 -20.45
N LYS A 77 -0.59 17.66 -21.53
CA LYS A 77 -1.27 18.81 -22.14
C LYS A 77 -2.71 19.02 -21.64
N LYS A 78 -3.26 18.13 -20.81
CA LYS A 78 -4.67 18.18 -20.38
C LYS A 78 -4.81 17.98 -18.88
N ASP A 79 -5.68 18.77 -18.27
CA ASP A 79 -6.09 18.61 -16.86
C ASP A 79 -7.15 17.50 -16.67
N ARG A 80 -7.47 16.73 -17.71
CA ARG A 80 -8.50 15.69 -17.68
C ARG A 80 -7.90 14.30 -17.55
N SER A 81 -8.31 13.57 -16.51
CA SER A 81 -8.01 12.15 -16.32
C SER A 81 -8.98 11.24 -17.08
N PHE A 82 -8.44 10.16 -17.63
CA PHE A 82 -9.13 9.15 -18.43
C PHE A 82 -9.08 7.80 -17.72
N PHE A 83 -10.24 7.15 -17.67
CA PHE A 83 -10.36 5.76 -17.23
C PHE A 83 -10.34 4.85 -18.46
N ASP A 84 -9.37 3.93 -18.53
CA ASP A 84 -9.23 2.99 -19.65
C ASP A 84 -9.22 1.55 -19.12
N THR A 85 -10.05 0.67 -19.70
CA THR A 85 -10.11 -0.76 -19.32
C THR A 85 -9.10 -1.62 -20.09
N LEU A 86 -8.10 -1.00 -20.72
CA LEU A 86 -7.04 -1.62 -21.51
C LEU A 86 -7.59 -2.62 -22.54
N GLN A 87 -8.60 -2.22 -23.32
CA GLN A 87 -9.25 -3.14 -24.26
C GLN A 87 -8.27 -3.56 -25.38
N GLY A 88 -8.11 -4.86 -25.56
CA GLY A 88 -7.33 -5.41 -26.67
C GLY A 88 -8.03 -5.23 -28.02
N THR A 89 -7.24 -5.10 -29.08
CA THR A 89 -7.66 -5.16 -30.48
C THR A 89 -7.19 -6.44 -31.18
N GLY A 90 -6.24 -7.16 -30.59
CA GLY A 90 -5.75 -8.47 -31.05
C GLY A 90 -5.94 -9.58 -30.01
N PHE A 91 -6.01 -10.82 -30.48
CA PHE A 91 -6.07 -12.03 -29.66
C PHE A 91 -5.15 -13.10 -30.23
N ARG A 92 -4.43 -13.82 -29.35
CA ARG A 92 -3.67 -15.01 -29.71
C ARG A 92 -3.72 -16.06 -28.60
N VAL A 93 -3.59 -17.32 -29.00
CA VAL A 93 -3.30 -18.44 -28.11
C VAL A 93 -1.78 -18.57 -28.02
N VAL A 94 -1.21 -18.42 -26.83
CA VAL A 94 0.23 -18.50 -26.58
C VAL A 94 0.64 -19.94 -26.29
N ALA A 95 -0.14 -20.65 -25.45
CA ALA A 95 0.01 -22.08 -25.20
C ALA A 95 -1.35 -22.77 -25.17
N ARG A 96 -1.35 -24.02 -25.63
CA ARG A 96 -2.46 -24.95 -25.54
C ARG A 96 -1.90 -26.37 -25.49
N THR A 97 -1.68 -26.84 -24.27
CA THR A 97 -1.32 -28.23 -23.96
C THR A 97 -2.41 -28.85 -23.10
N GLU A 98 -2.27 -30.12 -22.75
CA GLU A 98 -3.18 -30.77 -21.80
C GLU A 98 -3.10 -30.17 -20.39
N ASP A 99 -1.96 -29.55 -20.05
CA ASP A 99 -1.65 -29.06 -18.71
C ASP A 99 -1.67 -27.54 -18.57
N GLN A 100 -1.58 -26.79 -19.68
CA GLN A 100 -1.54 -25.33 -19.69
C GLN A 100 -2.28 -24.72 -20.88
N ILE A 101 -3.09 -23.70 -20.59
CA ILE A 101 -3.56 -22.73 -21.58
C ILE A 101 -3.02 -21.35 -21.18
N GLU A 102 -2.40 -20.67 -22.13
CA GLU A 102 -2.10 -19.24 -22.03
C GLU A 102 -2.68 -18.50 -23.23
N VAL A 103 -3.42 -17.42 -22.97
CA VAL A 103 -3.98 -16.55 -24.00
C VAL A 103 -3.55 -15.11 -23.79
N SER A 104 -3.43 -14.36 -24.88
CA SER A 104 -2.93 -12.99 -24.90
C SER A 104 -3.89 -12.09 -25.69
N PHE A 105 -4.20 -10.93 -25.12
CA PHE A 105 -5.04 -9.88 -25.70
C PHE A 105 -4.21 -8.62 -25.80
N THR A 106 -3.98 -8.16 -27.03
CA THR A 106 -2.99 -7.13 -27.33
C THR A 106 -3.64 -5.87 -27.88
N LYS A 107 -3.01 -4.73 -27.66
CA LYS A 107 -3.30 -3.47 -28.36
C LYS A 107 -1.97 -2.79 -28.65
N THR A 108 -1.82 -2.30 -29.87
CA THR A 108 -0.68 -1.47 -30.28
C THR A 108 -1.19 -0.06 -30.47
N TRP A 109 -0.51 0.90 -29.86
CA TRP A 109 -0.85 2.31 -30.05
C TRP A 109 -0.22 2.85 -31.35
N ASN A 110 -0.92 3.77 -32.00
CA ASN A 110 -0.44 4.51 -33.15
C ASN A 110 -0.80 6.00 -32.98
N VAL A 111 0.08 6.89 -33.44
CA VAL A 111 -0.14 8.34 -33.43
C VAL A 111 -1.47 8.76 -34.09
N SER A 112 -1.95 7.99 -35.08
CA SER A 112 -3.22 8.23 -35.75
C SER A 112 -4.46 7.94 -34.89
N ASN A 113 -4.33 7.23 -33.77
CA ASN A 113 -5.46 6.87 -32.89
C ASN A 113 -6.03 8.08 -32.15
N GLY A 114 -5.32 9.21 -32.19
CA GLY A 114 -5.72 10.47 -31.57
C GLY A 114 -5.41 10.52 -30.08
N GLU A 115 -5.69 11.67 -29.48
CA GLU A 115 -5.26 12.00 -28.12
C GLU A 115 -6.09 11.37 -27.00
N ASN A 116 -7.16 10.64 -27.34
CA ASN A 116 -8.01 9.93 -26.37
C ASN A 116 -7.60 8.46 -26.22
N ASP A 117 -6.58 8.02 -26.95
CA ASP A 117 -6.04 6.68 -26.88
C ASP A 117 -4.73 6.69 -26.09
N VAL A 118 -4.63 5.85 -25.06
CA VAL A 118 -3.44 5.81 -24.21
C VAL A 118 -2.21 5.40 -25.05
N PRO A 119 -1.10 6.16 -25.03
CA PRO A 119 0.14 5.83 -25.74
C PRO A 119 0.87 4.65 -25.10
N LEU A 120 0.26 3.47 -25.15
CA LEU A 120 0.79 2.21 -24.62
C LEU A 120 0.50 1.06 -25.58
N ASN A 121 1.53 0.26 -25.82
CA ASN A 121 1.36 -1.14 -26.16
C ASN A 121 0.92 -1.90 -24.92
N ILE A 122 -0.07 -2.77 -25.09
CA ILE A 122 -0.68 -3.58 -24.04
C ILE A 122 -0.64 -5.03 -24.47
N ASP A 123 -0.18 -5.93 -23.60
CA ASP A 123 -0.35 -7.39 -23.73
C ASP A 123 -0.90 -7.95 -22.41
N LYS A 124 -2.22 -8.13 -22.33
CA LYS A 124 -2.89 -8.75 -21.18
C LYS A 124 -2.97 -10.25 -21.38
N ARG A 125 -2.64 -11.00 -20.34
CA ARG A 125 -2.56 -12.45 -20.42
C ARG A 125 -3.33 -13.13 -19.29
N PHE A 126 -3.86 -14.30 -19.64
CA PHE A 126 -4.57 -15.19 -18.73
C PHE A 126 -3.98 -16.59 -18.88
N ILE A 127 -3.66 -17.22 -17.75
CA ILE A 127 -3.12 -18.57 -17.70
C ILE A 127 -4.04 -19.44 -16.86
N MET A 128 -4.31 -20.64 -17.34
CA MET A 128 -4.99 -21.70 -16.60
C MET A 128 -4.15 -22.96 -16.66
N LEU A 129 -4.07 -23.66 -15.52
CA LEU A 129 -3.28 -24.88 -15.35
C LEU A 129 -4.19 -26.04 -14.94
N ARG A 130 -3.78 -27.27 -15.26
CA ARG A 130 -4.52 -28.49 -14.90
C ARG A 130 -4.50 -28.74 -13.40
N GLY A 131 -5.64 -29.16 -12.86
CA GLY A 131 -5.79 -29.46 -11.43
C GLY A 131 -5.73 -28.25 -10.49
N VAL A 132 -5.59 -27.02 -11.02
CA VAL A 132 -5.51 -25.80 -10.20
C VAL A 132 -6.90 -25.17 -10.04
N SER A 133 -7.34 -24.92 -8.80
CA SER A 133 -8.62 -24.27 -8.52
C SER A 133 -8.54 -22.74 -8.65
N GLY A 134 -8.25 -22.27 -9.86
CA GLY A 134 -8.07 -20.85 -10.10
C GLY A 134 -7.47 -20.55 -11.46
N PHE A 135 -7.05 -19.29 -11.63
CA PHE A 135 -6.37 -18.83 -12.83
C PHE A 135 -5.44 -17.66 -12.52
N TYR A 136 -4.48 -17.43 -13.40
CA TYR A 136 -3.50 -16.35 -13.26
C TYR A 136 -3.77 -15.26 -14.29
N SER A 137 -3.47 -14.01 -13.94
CA SER A 137 -3.45 -12.90 -14.90
C SER A 137 -2.27 -11.98 -14.68
N TYR A 138 -1.67 -11.53 -15.77
CA TYR A 138 -0.58 -10.56 -15.80
C TYR A 138 -0.68 -9.71 -17.07
N ALA A 139 0.01 -8.58 -17.09
CA ALA A 139 0.07 -7.74 -18.28
C ALA A 139 1.46 -7.13 -18.48
N VAL A 140 1.82 -6.93 -19.74
CA VAL A 140 2.98 -6.12 -20.14
C VAL A 140 2.45 -4.80 -20.68
N LEU A 141 2.89 -3.70 -20.07
CA LEU A 141 2.65 -2.34 -20.56
C LEU A 141 3.96 -1.79 -21.10
N GLU A 142 3.93 -1.23 -22.31
CA GLU A 142 5.12 -0.71 -22.99
C GLU A 142 4.82 0.63 -23.68
N HIS A 143 5.63 1.62 -23.40
CA HIS A 143 5.69 2.92 -24.04
C HIS A 143 6.99 2.99 -24.83
N LEU A 144 6.91 3.27 -26.13
CA LEU A 144 8.09 3.27 -27.00
C LEU A 144 8.75 4.64 -27.08
N HIS A 145 10.03 4.63 -27.44
CA HIS A 145 10.81 5.85 -27.60
C HIS A 145 10.14 6.83 -28.57
N GLY A 146 10.10 8.11 -28.19
CA GLY A 146 9.52 9.19 -28.99
C GLY A 146 7.99 9.31 -28.91
N TRP A 147 7.31 8.45 -28.14
CA TRP A 147 5.87 8.57 -27.94
C TRP A 147 5.49 9.73 -26.99
N PRO A 148 4.25 10.25 -27.06
CA PRO A 148 3.82 11.39 -26.26
C PRO A 148 3.93 11.16 -24.75
N ASP A 149 4.07 12.26 -24.01
CA ASP A 149 4.03 12.25 -22.55
C ASP A 149 2.81 11.51 -22.00
N LEU A 150 3.04 10.73 -20.94
CA LEU A 150 2.03 9.91 -20.30
C LEU A 150 2.16 9.99 -18.79
N ASN A 151 1.03 10.18 -18.12
CA ASN A 151 0.89 9.96 -16.69
C ASN A 151 -0.05 8.78 -16.46
N ILE A 152 0.36 7.83 -15.63
CA ILE A 152 -0.51 6.77 -15.13
C ILE A 152 -0.57 6.93 -13.61
N ASP A 153 -1.76 7.17 -13.07
CA ASP A 153 -2.00 7.50 -11.67
C ASP A 153 -2.51 6.29 -10.87
N GLU A 154 -3.07 5.31 -11.57
CA GLU A 154 -3.57 4.06 -11.00
C GLU A 154 -3.44 2.95 -12.04
N ALA A 155 -3.07 1.74 -11.61
CA ALA A 155 -3.16 0.53 -12.41
C ALA A 155 -3.58 -0.66 -11.55
N ARG A 156 -4.58 -1.43 -12.01
CA ARG A 156 -5.13 -2.55 -11.25
C ARG A 156 -5.89 -3.56 -12.12
N ILE A 157 -6.34 -4.64 -11.47
CA ILE A 157 -7.45 -5.48 -11.93
C ILE A 157 -8.61 -5.32 -10.96
N ALA A 158 -9.83 -5.15 -11.48
CA ALA A 158 -11.05 -5.12 -10.68
C ALA A 158 -11.94 -6.33 -11.00
N PHE A 159 -12.45 -6.99 -9.96
CA PHE A 159 -13.45 -8.06 -10.05
C PHE A 159 -14.74 -7.63 -9.35
N LYS A 160 -15.83 -7.56 -10.09
CA LYS A 160 -17.18 -7.27 -9.59
C LYS A 160 -17.94 -8.59 -9.42
N LEU A 161 -18.05 -9.05 -8.18
CA LEU A 161 -18.69 -10.32 -7.86
C LEU A 161 -20.21 -10.14 -7.73
N ARG A 162 -20.96 -11.24 -7.85
CA ARG A 162 -22.42 -11.20 -7.73
C ARG A 162 -22.85 -10.74 -6.34
N GLN A 163 -23.50 -9.57 -6.29
CA GLN A 163 -23.95 -8.97 -5.04
C GLN A 163 -24.90 -9.87 -4.24
N ASN A 164 -25.75 -10.65 -4.91
CA ASN A 164 -26.71 -11.52 -4.25
C ASN A 164 -26.07 -12.77 -3.63
N MET A 165 -24.84 -13.11 -4.02
CA MET A 165 -24.12 -14.30 -3.53
C MET A 165 -23.10 -13.92 -2.45
N PHE A 166 -22.25 -12.94 -2.75
CA PHE A 166 -21.10 -12.60 -1.93
C PHE A 166 -21.45 -11.51 -0.93
N ARG A 167 -21.54 -11.89 0.35
CA ARG A 167 -21.98 -11.01 1.45
C ARG A 167 -20.92 -10.83 2.53
N TYR A 168 -19.95 -11.72 2.61
CA TYR A 168 -18.92 -11.71 3.64
C TYR A 168 -17.56 -11.43 3.02
N MET A 169 -16.82 -10.46 3.55
CA MET A 169 -15.49 -10.08 3.09
C MET A 169 -14.46 -10.47 4.13
N ALA A 170 -13.28 -10.91 3.69
CA ALA A 170 -12.13 -11.14 4.54
C ALA A 170 -10.87 -10.56 3.89
N ILE A 171 -10.13 -9.74 4.65
CA ILE A 171 -8.86 -9.11 4.23
C ILE A 171 -7.71 -9.36 5.21
N SER A 172 -8.03 -9.67 6.47
CA SER A 172 -7.12 -10.18 7.50
C SER A 172 -7.89 -11.00 8.54
N ASP A 173 -7.19 -11.68 9.44
CA ASP A 173 -7.80 -12.52 10.49
C ASP A 173 -8.78 -11.73 11.39
N ASP A 174 -8.48 -10.46 11.62
CA ASP A 174 -9.23 -9.52 12.46
C ASP A 174 -10.13 -8.56 11.66
N ARG A 175 -9.96 -8.45 10.33
CA ARG A 175 -10.82 -7.62 9.45
C ARG A 175 -11.58 -8.48 8.46
N GLN A 176 -12.66 -9.03 8.96
CA GLN A 176 -13.60 -9.83 8.19
C GLN A 176 -15.02 -9.69 8.74
N ARG A 177 -16.01 -9.52 7.86
CA ARG A 177 -17.40 -9.25 8.26
C ARG A 177 -18.39 -9.44 7.11
N VAL A 178 -19.67 -9.47 7.48
CA VAL A 178 -20.74 -9.17 6.53
C VAL A 178 -20.65 -7.69 6.13
N MET A 179 -20.70 -7.43 4.84
CA MET A 179 -20.55 -6.10 4.27
C MET A 179 -21.90 -5.52 3.83
N PRO A 180 -22.07 -4.19 3.85
CA PRO A 180 -23.23 -3.55 3.26
C PRO A 180 -23.27 -3.76 1.75
N THR A 181 -24.48 -3.67 1.19
CA THR A 181 -24.70 -3.74 -0.27
C THR A 181 -24.49 -2.39 -0.94
N ASP A 182 -24.27 -2.36 -2.25
CA ASP A 182 -24.25 -1.10 -3.01
C ASP A 182 -25.57 -0.34 -2.89
N HIS A 183 -26.69 -1.06 -2.78
CA HIS A 183 -28.00 -0.43 -2.57
C HIS A 183 -28.09 0.21 -1.18
N ASP A 184 -27.63 -0.48 -0.12
CA ASP A 184 -27.61 0.05 1.24
C ASP A 184 -26.82 1.36 1.32
N ARG A 185 -25.71 1.43 0.58
CA ARG A 185 -24.91 2.65 0.45
C ARG A 185 -25.64 3.73 -0.36
N THR A 186 -26.26 3.37 -1.47
CA THR A 186 -26.97 4.32 -2.35
C THR A 186 -28.12 5.02 -1.64
N VAL A 187 -28.84 4.31 -0.76
CA VAL A 187 -29.95 4.87 0.04
C VAL A 187 -29.50 5.41 1.40
N GLY A 188 -28.21 5.28 1.72
CA GLY A 188 -27.60 5.83 2.92
C GLY A 188 -27.35 7.33 2.83
N HIS A 189 -26.78 7.90 3.88
CA HIS A 189 -26.44 9.32 3.93
C HIS A 189 -24.94 9.50 3.64
N THR A 190 -24.62 10.17 2.54
CA THR A 190 -23.22 10.55 2.22
C THR A 190 -22.75 11.61 3.21
N LEU A 191 -21.55 11.43 3.75
CA LEU A 191 -20.92 12.35 4.70
C LEU A 191 -20.04 13.37 3.96
N ASP A 192 -18.85 13.71 4.47
CA ASP A 192 -18.01 14.80 3.94
C ASP A 192 -17.49 14.54 2.51
N TYR A 193 -17.50 13.27 2.06
CA TYR A 193 -17.11 12.88 0.71
C TYR A 193 -17.83 11.59 0.27
N ARG A 194 -17.94 11.38 -1.04
CA ARG A 194 -18.78 10.34 -1.65
C ARG A 194 -18.48 8.91 -1.20
N GLU A 195 -17.23 8.63 -0.81
CA GLU A 195 -16.84 7.30 -0.37
C GLU A 195 -17.37 6.96 1.02
N ALA A 196 -17.56 7.95 1.90
CA ALA A 196 -18.05 7.73 3.26
C ALA A 196 -19.57 7.85 3.36
N VAL A 197 -20.21 6.75 3.74
CA VAL A 197 -21.67 6.65 3.79
C VAL A 197 -22.14 6.10 5.13
N LEU A 198 -22.97 6.87 5.83
CA LEU A 198 -23.71 6.41 7.00
C LEU A 198 -24.89 5.53 6.58
N LEU A 199 -24.93 4.30 7.10
CA LEU A 199 -25.97 3.31 6.80
C LEU A 199 -27.22 3.56 7.66
N THR A 200 -28.22 4.22 7.08
CA THR A 200 -29.47 4.62 7.78
C THR A 200 -30.53 3.52 7.79
N ASN A 201 -30.71 2.82 6.67
CA ASN A 201 -31.67 1.72 6.54
C ASN A 201 -31.10 0.55 5.70
N PRO A 202 -30.00 -0.08 6.14
CA PRO A 202 -29.38 -1.17 5.40
C PRO A 202 -30.25 -2.44 5.42
N SER A 203 -30.17 -3.23 4.36
CA SER A 203 -30.79 -4.56 4.25
C SER A 203 -30.41 -5.52 5.38
N ASN A 204 -29.22 -5.34 5.99
CA ASN A 204 -28.82 -6.00 7.23
C ASN A 204 -28.90 -4.99 8.39
N SER A 205 -29.92 -5.13 9.24
CA SER A 205 -30.18 -4.21 10.37
C SER A 205 -29.03 -4.12 11.37
N LYS A 206 -28.14 -5.12 11.46
CA LYS A 206 -26.96 -5.06 12.33
C LYS A 206 -25.96 -3.99 11.92
N LEU A 207 -25.96 -3.58 10.65
CA LEU A 207 -25.08 -2.55 10.10
C LEU A 207 -25.64 -1.13 10.23
N LYS A 208 -26.88 -0.99 10.73
CA LYS A 208 -27.52 0.32 10.89
C LYS A 208 -26.71 1.19 11.86
N GLY A 209 -26.50 2.44 11.47
CA GLY A 209 -25.73 3.42 12.24
C GLY A 209 -24.21 3.31 12.07
N GLU A 210 -23.72 2.43 11.21
CA GLU A 210 -22.28 2.35 10.89
C GLU A 210 -21.95 3.21 9.65
N VAL A 211 -20.72 3.72 9.60
CA VAL A 211 -20.15 4.32 8.40
C VAL A 211 -19.41 3.25 7.60
N ASP A 212 -19.71 3.14 6.31
CA ASP A 212 -18.92 2.38 5.34
C ASP A 212 -18.12 3.32 4.44
N ASP A 213 -16.82 3.07 4.36
CA ASP A 213 -15.92 3.66 3.39
C ASP A 213 -14.91 2.60 2.90
N LYS A 214 -14.68 2.55 1.59
CA LYS A 214 -13.73 1.62 0.98
C LYS A 214 -12.31 1.74 1.58
N TYR A 215 -11.88 2.93 2.00
CA TYR A 215 -10.53 3.15 2.53
C TYR A 215 -10.33 2.55 3.93
N GLN A 216 -11.41 2.21 4.62
CA GLN A 216 -11.34 1.41 5.85
C GLN A 216 -10.80 0.00 5.59
N TYR A 217 -10.75 -0.45 4.34
CA TYR A 217 -10.31 -1.81 3.98
C TYR A 217 -8.97 -1.79 3.23
N SER A 218 -8.20 -0.71 3.33
CA SER A 218 -6.85 -0.62 2.78
C SER A 218 -5.85 -1.45 3.59
N CYS A 219 -4.80 -1.93 2.93
CA CYS A 219 -3.69 -2.67 3.55
C CYS A 219 -2.36 -2.19 2.98
N ASP A 220 -1.30 -2.27 3.77
CA ASP A 220 0.06 -2.11 3.27
C ASP A 220 0.41 -3.19 2.26
N ASN A 221 1.23 -2.86 1.26
CA ASN A 221 1.72 -3.81 0.26
C ASN A 221 2.24 -5.11 0.90
N LYS A 222 3.05 -5.00 1.96
CA LYS A 222 3.64 -6.15 2.69
C LYS A 222 2.60 -7.12 3.28
N ASP A 223 1.41 -6.62 3.62
CA ASP A 223 0.34 -7.40 4.25
C ASP A 223 -0.73 -7.83 3.23
N ASN A 224 -0.84 -7.12 2.10
CA ASN A 224 -1.83 -7.36 1.05
C ASN A 224 -1.47 -8.57 0.15
N ARG A 225 -1.48 -9.77 0.74
CA ARG A 225 -1.10 -11.03 0.08
C ARG A 225 -2.27 -11.90 -0.32
N VAL A 226 -3.36 -11.86 0.45
CA VAL A 226 -4.63 -12.54 0.12
C VAL A 226 -5.80 -11.78 0.72
N HIS A 227 -6.84 -11.56 -0.09
CA HIS A 227 -8.11 -10.98 0.35
C HIS A 227 -9.23 -11.39 -0.59
N GLY A 228 -10.48 -11.27 -0.16
CA GLY A 228 -11.58 -11.76 -1.00
C GLY A 228 -12.95 -11.71 -0.37
N TRP A 229 -13.85 -12.52 -0.95
CA TRP A 229 -15.24 -12.60 -0.57
C TRP A 229 -15.71 -14.05 -0.47
N ILE A 230 -16.64 -14.27 0.45
CA ILE A 230 -17.31 -15.54 0.68
C ILE A 230 -18.80 -15.37 0.36
N SER A 231 -19.31 -16.31 -0.44
CA SER A 231 -20.72 -16.59 -0.58
C SER A 231 -21.14 -17.70 0.37
N SER A 232 -22.31 -17.59 0.99
CA SER A 232 -22.87 -18.65 1.84
C SER A 232 -23.58 -19.73 1.02
N HIS A 233 -24.13 -19.38 -0.14
CA HIS A 233 -24.99 -20.28 -0.92
C HIS A 233 -24.75 -20.13 -2.44
N PRO A 234 -24.04 -21.10 -3.08
CA PRO A 234 -23.24 -22.14 -2.43
C PRO A 234 -22.08 -21.56 -1.62
N HIS A 235 -21.56 -22.32 -0.65
CA HIS A 235 -20.47 -21.89 0.22
C HIS A 235 -19.14 -21.84 -0.55
N VAL A 236 -18.81 -20.67 -1.11
CA VAL A 236 -17.72 -20.48 -2.09
C VAL A 236 -16.91 -19.24 -1.72
N GLY A 237 -15.58 -19.36 -1.76
CA GLY A 237 -14.65 -18.26 -1.63
C GLY A 237 -14.09 -17.80 -2.99
N PHE A 238 -13.93 -16.49 -3.14
CA PHE A 238 -13.22 -15.86 -4.25
C PHE A 238 -12.09 -15.01 -3.69
N TRP A 239 -10.85 -15.33 -4.05
CA TRP A 239 -9.66 -14.77 -3.42
C TRP A 239 -8.69 -14.19 -4.46
N VAL A 240 -8.19 -12.99 -4.21
CA VAL A 240 -7.08 -12.39 -4.94
C VAL A 240 -5.81 -12.68 -4.15
N ILE A 241 -4.90 -13.45 -4.74
CA ILE A 241 -3.59 -13.79 -4.16
C ILE A 241 -2.49 -13.08 -4.94
N THR A 242 -1.69 -12.29 -4.22
CA THR A 242 -0.51 -11.61 -4.76
C THR A 242 0.74 -12.24 -4.14
N PRO A 243 1.47 -13.09 -4.89
CA PRO A 243 2.60 -13.85 -4.34
C PRO A 243 3.88 -13.03 -4.18
N SER A 244 3.97 -11.87 -4.84
CA SER A 244 5.14 -10.99 -4.81
C SER A 244 4.74 -9.53 -4.99
N ASP A 245 5.44 -8.64 -4.30
CA ASP A 245 5.32 -7.20 -4.44
C ASP A 245 6.24 -6.61 -5.52
N GLU A 246 6.97 -7.42 -6.29
CA GLU A 246 8.03 -6.89 -7.19
C GLU A 246 7.56 -5.81 -8.16
N PHE A 247 6.31 -5.95 -8.61
CA PHE A 247 5.67 -5.06 -9.56
C PHE A 247 4.83 -3.96 -8.90
N ARG A 248 4.61 -4.02 -7.57
CA ARG A 248 3.96 -2.95 -6.82
C ARG A 248 4.92 -1.76 -6.64
N ALA A 249 4.38 -0.62 -6.24
CA ALA A 249 5.12 0.63 -6.12
C ALA A 249 5.08 1.21 -4.70
N GLY A 250 6.07 2.04 -4.36
CA GLY A 250 6.15 2.79 -3.09
C GLY A 250 6.63 1.99 -1.89
N GLY A 251 7.19 0.79 -2.11
CA GLY A 251 7.79 -0.04 -1.06
C GLY A 251 6.79 -0.77 -0.16
N PRO A 252 7.26 -1.36 0.95
CA PRO A 252 6.52 -2.36 1.72
C PRO A 252 5.36 -1.77 2.52
N VAL A 253 5.48 -0.52 2.95
CA VAL A 253 4.51 0.17 3.84
C VAL A 253 3.61 1.15 3.08
N LYS A 254 3.55 1.08 1.74
CA LYS A 254 2.55 1.87 1.01
C LYS A 254 1.19 1.19 1.15
N PRO A 255 0.16 1.87 1.69
CA PRO A 255 -1.17 1.32 1.74
C PRO A 255 -1.92 1.50 0.41
N ASP A 256 -2.77 0.54 0.11
CA ASP A 256 -3.67 0.57 -1.04
C ASP A 256 -4.95 -0.25 -0.80
N LEU A 257 -5.93 -0.07 -1.69
CA LEU A 257 -7.23 -0.74 -1.59
C LEU A 257 -7.12 -2.26 -1.79
N THR A 258 -8.04 -3.00 -1.16
CA THR A 258 -8.17 -4.46 -1.30
C THR A 258 -9.57 -4.84 -1.82
N SER A 259 -10.37 -5.53 -1.01
CA SER A 259 -11.79 -5.78 -1.21
C SER A 259 -12.62 -4.70 -0.51
N HIS A 260 -13.80 -4.36 -1.05
CA HIS A 260 -14.72 -3.40 -0.42
C HIS A 260 -16.17 -3.62 -0.88
N ALA A 261 -17.13 -2.98 -0.20
CA ALA A 261 -18.57 -3.09 -0.47
C ALA A 261 -18.92 -2.94 -1.96
N GLY A 262 -19.93 -3.68 -2.40
CA GLY A 262 -20.26 -3.88 -3.81
C GLY A 262 -19.54 -5.06 -4.43
N PRO A 263 -19.65 -6.25 -3.80
CA PRO A 263 -18.55 -7.16 -3.51
C PRO A 263 -17.44 -7.10 -4.57
N THR A 264 -16.56 -6.13 -4.36
CA THR A 264 -15.46 -5.80 -5.28
C THR A 264 -14.18 -6.35 -4.68
N SER A 265 -13.36 -6.99 -5.50
CA SER A 265 -11.97 -7.34 -5.15
C SER A 265 -11.03 -6.67 -6.14
N LEU A 266 -9.97 -6.03 -5.64
CA LEU A 266 -9.00 -5.31 -6.46
C LEU A 266 -7.61 -5.94 -6.33
N ALA A 267 -6.94 -6.19 -7.45
CA ALA A 267 -5.51 -6.40 -7.47
C ALA A 267 -4.84 -5.06 -7.84
N ILE A 268 -4.50 -4.24 -6.83
CA ILE A 268 -3.82 -2.96 -7.05
C ILE A 268 -2.33 -3.20 -7.30
N PHE A 269 -1.80 -2.59 -8.37
CA PHE A 269 -0.36 -2.56 -8.64
C PHE A 269 0.26 -1.27 -8.12
N PHE A 270 -0.37 -0.14 -8.41
CA PHE A 270 -0.04 1.14 -7.81
C PHE A 270 -1.21 2.10 -7.93
N SER A 271 -1.27 3.06 -7.03
CA SER A 271 -2.16 4.21 -7.09
C SER A 271 -1.51 5.42 -6.42
N ASP A 272 -1.98 6.61 -6.74
CA ASP A 272 -1.65 7.85 -6.00
C ASP A 272 -2.18 7.85 -4.55
N HIS A 273 -2.90 6.80 -4.13
CA HIS A 273 -3.47 6.75 -2.80
C HIS A 273 -2.40 6.70 -1.71
N TYR A 274 -2.55 7.55 -0.69
CA TYR A 274 -1.60 7.67 0.43
C TYR A 274 -0.18 8.12 0.00
N ALA A 275 -0.02 8.59 -1.24
CA ALA A 275 1.25 9.10 -1.78
C ALA A 275 1.09 10.50 -2.42
N GLY A 276 -0.09 10.78 -2.97
CA GLY A 276 -0.47 12.05 -3.59
C GLY A 276 -0.22 12.10 -5.10
N PRO A 277 -0.71 13.14 -5.79
CA PRO A 277 -0.84 13.19 -7.26
C PRO A 277 0.51 13.25 -8.01
N ALA A 278 1.63 13.45 -7.30
CA ALA A 278 2.95 13.34 -7.91
C ALA A 278 3.38 11.87 -8.10
N PHE A 279 2.78 10.94 -7.35
CA PHE A 279 3.07 9.52 -7.41
C PHE A 279 2.34 8.85 -8.59
N GLY A 280 3.06 7.97 -9.28
CA GLY A 280 2.58 7.27 -10.47
C GLY A 280 3.66 7.19 -11.55
N VAL A 281 3.34 6.56 -12.68
CA VAL A 281 4.25 6.53 -13.83
C VAL A 281 4.17 7.88 -14.53
N ARG A 282 5.33 8.52 -14.74
CA ARG A 282 5.46 9.85 -15.36
C ARG A 282 6.47 9.78 -16.50
N LEU A 283 6.02 9.57 -17.73
CA LEU A 283 6.88 9.49 -18.92
C LEU A 283 6.93 10.84 -19.61
N ARG A 284 8.13 11.32 -19.91
CA ARG A 284 8.39 12.64 -20.50
C ARG A 284 9.33 12.53 -21.67
N ASP A 285 9.20 13.46 -22.61
CA ASP A 285 10.19 13.68 -23.68
C ASP A 285 10.50 12.41 -24.49
N GLY A 286 9.48 11.55 -24.70
CA GLY A 286 9.65 10.30 -25.42
C GLY A 286 10.42 9.21 -24.66
N GLU A 287 10.45 9.26 -23.32
CA GLU A 287 11.03 8.23 -22.44
C GLU A 287 10.40 6.84 -22.71
N PRO A 288 11.17 5.84 -23.18
CA PRO A 288 10.67 4.49 -23.30
C PRO A 288 10.47 3.87 -21.91
N TRP A 289 9.42 3.09 -21.74
CA TRP A 289 9.15 2.41 -20.48
C TRP A 289 8.46 1.08 -20.73
N LYS A 290 8.84 0.05 -19.99
CA LYS A 290 8.22 -1.27 -20.08
C LYS A 290 8.16 -1.92 -18.71
N LYS A 291 6.99 -2.43 -18.34
CA LYS A 291 6.81 -3.13 -17.06
C LYS A 291 5.79 -4.27 -17.18
N VAL A 292 6.11 -5.36 -16.52
CA VAL A 292 5.23 -6.52 -16.29
C VAL A 292 4.59 -6.40 -14.92
N PHE A 293 3.26 -6.51 -14.88
CA PHE A 293 2.45 -6.53 -13.66
C PHE A 293 1.84 -7.91 -13.44
N GLY A 294 2.04 -8.49 -12.25
CA GLY A 294 1.66 -9.87 -11.95
C GLY A 294 2.75 -10.90 -12.35
N PRO A 295 2.40 -12.19 -12.45
CA PRO A 295 1.05 -12.74 -12.29
C PRO A 295 0.47 -12.65 -10.89
N VAL A 296 -0.79 -12.19 -10.80
CA VAL A 296 -1.65 -12.42 -9.63
C VAL A 296 -2.47 -13.69 -9.85
N PHE A 297 -2.81 -14.37 -8.77
CA PHE A 297 -3.58 -15.62 -8.80
C PHE A 297 -4.98 -15.40 -8.23
N ILE A 298 -6.00 -15.80 -8.99
CA ILE A 298 -7.39 -15.79 -8.54
C ILE A 298 -7.75 -17.20 -8.11
N TYR A 299 -7.89 -17.39 -6.80
CA TYR A 299 -8.16 -18.67 -6.19
C TYR A 299 -9.63 -18.83 -5.81
N LEU A 300 -10.17 -20.02 -6.04
CA LEU A 300 -11.53 -20.39 -5.71
C LEU A 300 -11.51 -21.64 -4.83
N ASN A 301 -12.24 -21.60 -3.73
CA ASN A 301 -12.44 -22.77 -2.87
C ASN A 301 -13.91 -22.90 -2.46
N SER A 302 -14.28 -24.10 -2.01
CA SER A 302 -15.61 -24.36 -1.46
C SER A 302 -15.57 -25.62 -0.61
N ASP A 303 -16.53 -25.72 0.30
CA ASP A 303 -16.85 -26.95 1.02
C ASP A 303 -18.38 -27.13 1.08
N SER A 304 -18.84 -28.11 1.85
CA SER A 304 -20.27 -28.33 2.14
C SER A 304 -20.71 -27.69 3.48
N GLY A 305 -19.84 -26.92 4.12
CA GLY A 305 -20.09 -26.26 5.40
C GLY A 305 -20.63 -24.84 5.22
N ASP A 306 -20.67 -24.10 6.33
CA ASP A 306 -21.18 -22.72 6.40
C ASP A 306 -20.22 -21.77 7.15
N LYS A 307 -19.08 -22.29 7.63
CA LYS A 307 -18.10 -21.54 8.41
C LYS A 307 -17.16 -20.78 7.49
N GLN A 308 -17.23 -19.45 7.52
CA GLN A 308 -16.39 -18.56 6.73
C GLN A 308 -14.89 -18.82 6.97
N ARG A 309 -14.54 -19.14 8.23
CA ARG A 309 -13.18 -19.44 8.65
C ARG A 309 -12.55 -20.58 7.83
N THR A 310 -13.31 -21.62 7.47
CA THR A 310 -12.76 -22.75 6.72
C THR A 310 -12.21 -22.30 5.37
N LEU A 311 -12.98 -21.50 4.63
CA LEU A 311 -12.56 -20.99 3.32
C LEU A 311 -11.43 -19.97 3.44
N TRP A 312 -11.40 -19.18 4.51
CA TRP A 312 -10.33 -18.22 4.75
C TRP A 312 -8.99 -18.89 5.09
N GLU A 313 -8.98 -19.88 5.97
CA GLU A 313 -7.74 -20.61 6.34
C GLU A 313 -7.15 -21.35 5.13
N ASP A 314 -8.00 -21.99 4.31
CA ASP A 314 -7.56 -22.63 3.06
C ASP A 314 -7.00 -21.61 2.05
N ALA A 315 -7.59 -20.41 1.94
CA ALA A 315 -7.06 -19.35 1.10
C ALA A 315 -5.69 -18.84 1.57
N LYS A 316 -5.47 -18.73 2.89
CA LYS A 316 -4.15 -18.39 3.45
C LYS A 316 -3.12 -19.50 3.18
N GLU A 317 -3.50 -20.76 3.29
CA GLU A 317 -2.63 -21.88 2.94
C GLU A 317 -2.24 -21.83 1.46
N GLN A 318 -3.22 -21.62 0.58
CA GLN A 318 -2.97 -21.47 -0.85
C GLN A 318 -2.05 -20.27 -1.15
N MET A 319 -2.25 -19.13 -0.49
CA MET A 319 -1.37 -17.96 -0.63
C MET A 319 0.08 -18.29 -0.24
N SER A 320 0.28 -19.06 0.83
CA SER A 320 1.61 -19.52 1.25
C SER A 320 2.25 -20.42 0.19
N ARG A 321 1.48 -21.34 -0.42
CA ARG A 321 1.96 -22.19 -1.53
C ARG A 321 2.36 -21.36 -2.75
N GLU A 322 1.54 -20.41 -3.17
CA GLU A 322 1.85 -19.54 -4.32
C GLU A 322 3.07 -18.64 -4.07
N THR A 323 3.26 -18.17 -2.84
CA THR A 323 4.48 -17.41 -2.48
C THR A 323 5.74 -18.28 -2.59
N LYS A 324 5.67 -19.55 -2.16
CA LYS A 324 6.81 -20.48 -2.27
C LYS A 324 7.11 -20.88 -3.71
N LYS A 325 6.07 -20.94 -4.56
CA LYS A 325 6.22 -21.22 -6.01
C LYS A 325 6.77 -20.03 -6.79
N TRP A 326 6.76 -18.82 -6.22
CA TRP A 326 7.24 -17.64 -6.92
C TRP A 326 8.78 -17.64 -7.04
N PRO A 327 9.35 -17.22 -8.19
CA PRO A 327 8.70 -16.84 -9.44
C PRO A 327 8.26 -18.07 -10.24
N TYR A 328 7.12 -17.97 -10.94
CA TYR A 328 6.56 -19.07 -11.71
C TYR A 328 7.43 -19.46 -12.92
N ASP A 329 7.38 -20.74 -13.30
CA ASP A 329 8.09 -21.31 -14.45
C ASP A 329 7.22 -21.43 -15.72
N PHE A 330 5.90 -21.40 -15.57
CA PHE A 330 4.94 -21.58 -16.66
C PHE A 330 4.62 -20.35 -17.53
N PRO A 331 4.76 -19.06 -17.12
CA PRO A 331 4.43 -17.94 -18.00
C PRO A 331 5.38 -17.87 -19.22
N LEU A 332 4.83 -17.84 -20.43
CA LEU A 332 5.64 -17.86 -21.67
C LEU A 332 5.96 -16.46 -22.22
N CYS A 333 5.88 -15.41 -21.40
CA CYS A 333 6.27 -14.07 -21.82
C CYS A 333 7.77 -13.87 -21.63
N LYS A 334 8.48 -13.53 -22.70
CA LYS A 334 9.91 -13.18 -22.66
C LYS A 334 10.26 -12.03 -21.70
N ASP A 335 9.30 -11.15 -21.39
CA ASP A 335 9.51 -10.02 -20.48
C ASP A 335 9.33 -10.43 -19.00
N PHE A 336 8.92 -11.68 -18.75
CA PHE A 336 8.84 -12.30 -17.43
C PHE A 336 10.03 -13.27 -17.26
N PRO A 337 11.12 -12.86 -16.57
CA PRO A 337 12.25 -13.74 -16.35
C PRO A 337 11.89 -14.82 -15.33
N HIS A 338 12.32 -16.04 -15.61
CA HIS A 338 12.17 -17.19 -14.71
C HIS A 338 13.20 -17.15 -13.57
N ALA A 339 13.07 -18.09 -12.61
CA ALA A 339 13.89 -18.13 -11.41
C ALA A 339 15.41 -18.13 -11.69
N ASN A 340 15.85 -18.90 -12.70
CA ASN A 340 17.25 -19.03 -13.10
C ASN A 340 17.79 -17.80 -13.87
N GLU A 341 16.91 -16.92 -14.36
CA GLU A 341 17.27 -15.69 -15.06
C GLU A 341 17.32 -14.48 -14.11
N ARG A 342 17.07 -14.72 -12.81
CA ARG A 342 17.06 -13.72 -11.74
C ARG A 342 18.28 -13.89 -10.85
N GLY A 343 18.66 -12.82 -10.16
CA GLY A 343 19.75 -12.83 -9.21
C GLY A 343 19.29 -12.75 -7.75
N ALA A 344 20.26 -12.67 -6.85
CA ALA A 344 20.05 -12.49 -5.42
C ALA A 344 21.14 -11.61 -4.80
N VAL A 345 20.82 -10.95 -3.69
CA VAL A 345 21.75 -10.15 -2.91
C VAL A 345 21.64 -10.53 -1.45
N ARG A 346 22.79 -10.70 -0.78
CA ARG A 346 22.86 -10.95 0.65
C ARG A 346 23.94 -10.13 1.33
N GLY A 347 23.72 -9.81 2.58
CA GLY A 347 24.65 -9.08 3.43
C GLY A 347 24.17 -9.00 4.87
N ARG A 348 24.80 -8.11 5.63
CA ARG A 348 24.41 -7.78 6.99
C ARG A 348 24.29 -6.28 7.12
N LEU A 349 23.21 -5.78 7.73
CA LEU A 349 23.06 -4.37 8.07
C LEU A 349 23.32 -4.17 9.56
N LEU A 350 24.16 -3.20 9.87
CA LEU A 350 24.52 -2.77 11.21
C LEU A 350 24.14 -1.29 11.37
N VAL A 351 23.79 -0.88 12.58
CA VAL A 351 23.55 0.52 12.94
C VAL A 351 24.71 1.01 13.79
N HIS A 352 25.14 2.23 13.53
CA HIS A 352 26.17 2.92 14.31
C HIS A 352 25.66 4.29 14.76
N ASP A 353 25.17 4.34 16.00
CA ASP A 353 24.77 5.59 16.65
C ASP A 353 25.53 5.74 17.97
N LYS A 354 26.64 6.49 17.94
CA LYS A 354 27.55 6.65 19.08
C LYS A 354 26.89 7.18 20.36
N TYR A 355 25.72 7.83 20.25
CA TYR A 355 24.97 8.33 21.41
C TYR A 355 24.02 7.28 22.01
N ILE A 356 23.86 6.13 21.36
CA ILE A 356 23.12 4.97 21.86
C ILE A 356 24.10 3.85 22.25
N ASN A 357 25.04 3.54 21.35
CA ASN A 357 26.08 2.54 21.57
C ASN A 357 27.33 2.90 20.76
N MET A 358 28.50 2.82 21.40
CA MET A 358 29.80 3.03 20.74
C MET A 358 30.14 1.91 19.75
N ASP A 359 29.60 0.70 19.96
CA ASP A 359 29.79 -0.44 19.08
C ASP A 359 28.73 -0.51 17.98
N LEU A 360 29.08 -1.18 16.88
CA LEU A 360 28.12 -1.53 15.82
C LEU A 360 27.08 -2.51 16.35
N VAL A 361 25.80 -2.17 16.24
CA VAL A 361 24.69 -3.05 16.64
C VAL A 361 23.98 -3.64 15.42
N PRO A 362 23.55 -4.91 15.46
CA PRO A 362 22.72 -5.48 14.42
C PRO A 362 21.45 -4.66 14.15
N ALA A 363 21.19 -4.34 12.88
CA ALA A 363 19.95 -3.70 12.47
C ALA A 363 18.83 -4.74 12.46
N LYS A 364 18.22 -5.00 13.61
CA LYS A 364 17.18 -6.03 13.76
C LYS A 364 15.91 -5.63 13.02
N SER A 365 15.29 -6.60 12.33
CA SER A 365 13.93 -6.40 11.77
C SER A 365 13.83 -5.25 10.75
N ALA A 366 14.97 -4.77 10.26
CA ALA A 366 15.12 -3.67 9.32
C ALA A 366 14.55 -4.05 7.96
N TYR A 367 13.88 -3.12 7.31
CA TYR A 367 13.46 -3.29 5.93
C TYR A 367 14.64 -2.96 5.03
N VAL A 368 15.07 -3.94 4.24
CA VAL A 368 16.18 -3.80 3.28
C VAL A 368 15.64 -4.10 1.90
N GLY A 369 15.89 -3.22 0.94
CA GLY A 369 15.33 -3.38 -0.39
C GLY A 369 16.19 -2.84 -1.52
N LEU A 370 15.92 -3.36 -2.71
CA LEU A 370 16.47 -2.90 -3.98
C LEU A 370 15.37 -2.16 -4.72
N ALA A 371 15.67 -0.93 -5.15
CA ALA A 371 14.81 -0.13 -6.00
C ALA A 371 15.67 0.66 -6.99
N ARG A 372 15.04 1.38 -7.92
CA ARG A 372 15.76 2.21 -8.89
C ARG A 372 16.78 3.14 -8.20
N PRO A 373 17.94 3.37 -8.83
CA PRO A 373 18.90 4.35 -8.34
C PRO A 373 18.28 5.74 -8.18
N GLY A 374 18.65 6.43 -7.10
CA GLY A 374 18.04 7.71 -6.74
C GLY A 374 18.59 8.30 -5.45
N ALA A 375 17.92 9.33 -4.93
CA ALA A 375 18.26 9.94 -3.65
C ALA A 375 17.85 9.04 -2.47
N VAL A 376 18.40 9.28 -1.29
CA VAL A 376 17.94 8.62 -0.06
C VAL A 376 16.42 8.78 0.07
N GLY A 377 15.71 7.68 0.30
CA GLY A 377 14.25 7.67 0.44
C GLY A 377 13.45 7.72 -0.87
N SER A 378 14.09 7.84 -2.05
CA SER A 378 13.36 7.98 -3.33
C SER A 378 12.57 6.73 -3.76
N TRP A 379 12.85 5.58 -3.14
CA TRP A 379 12.12 4.33 -3.36
C TRP A 379 10.62 4.46 -3.04
N GLN A 380 10.23 5.33 -2.10
CA GLN A 380 8.81 5.52 -1.76
C GLN A 380 8.04 6.27 -2.86
N ASP A 381 8.76 6.94 -3.77
CA ASP A 381 8.21 7.69 -4.90
C ASP A 381 8.32 6.96 -6.24
N ASP A 382 9.01 5.82 -6.27
CA ASP A 382 9.22 5.06 -7.50
C ASP A 382 8.01 4.17 -7.83
N ALA A 383 7.31 4.53 -8.90
CA ALA A 383 6.30 3.70 -9.54
C ALA A 383 6.72 3.11 -10.90
N LYS A 384 7.87 3.56 -11.44
CA LYS A 384 8.35 3.13 -12.76
C LYS A 384 9.10 1.80 -12.69
N GLY A 385 9.89 1.61 -11.64
CA GLY A 385 10.78 0.47 -11.45
C GLY A 385 10.13 -0.75 -10.80
N TYR A 386 10.94 -1.79 -10.66
CA TYR A 386 10.67 -2.93 -9.78
C TYR A 386 11.29 -2.68 -8.41
N GLN A 387 10.66 -3.19 -7.36
CA GLN A 387 11.21 -3.11 -6.01
C GLN A 387 11.21 -4.46 -5.32
N PHE A 388 12.25 -4.76 -4.56
CA PHE A 388 12.40 -6.04 -3.86
C PHE A 388 12.75 -5.76 -2.42
N TRP A 389 11.97 -6.27 -1.48
CA TRP A 389 12.13 -5.97 -0.06
C TRP A 389 12.18 -7.25 0.76
N THR A 390 12.99 -7.23 1.81
CA THR A 390 13.07 -8.28 2.83
C THR A 390 13.26 -7.63 4.20
N ARG A 391 13.22 -8.45 5.26
CA ARG A 391 13.60 -8.02 6.60
C ARG A 391 14.88 -8.71 7.04
N THR A 392 15.71 -7.98 7.78
CA THR A 392 16.85 -8.58 8.46
C THR A 392 16.40 -9.48 9.60
N ASP A 393 17.22 -10.47 9.92
CA ASP A 393 17.07 -11.27 11.13
C ASP A 393 17.57 -10.54 12.40
N GLU A 394 17.59 -11.24 13.53
CA GLU A 394 18.07 -10.73 14.83
C GLU A 394 19.55 -10.31 14.84
N MET A 395 20.32 -10.78 13.86
CA MET A 395 21.75 -10.50 13.72
C MET A 395 22.03 -9.54 12.55
N GLY A 396 20.99 -8.95 11.95
CA GLY A 396 21.10 -7.96 10.87
C GLY A 396 21.31 -8.60 9.50
N TYR A 397 21.32 -9.92 9.35
CA TYR A 397 21.52 -10.56 8.05
C TYR A 397 20.27 -10.49 7.20
N PHE A 398 20.45 -10.27 5.90
CA PHE A 398 19.36 -10.25 4.92
C PHE A 398 19.73 -11.03 3.66
N MET A 399 18.68 -11.47 2.97
CA MET A 399 18.76 -12.07 1.63
C MET A 399 17.54 -11.61 0.82
N ILE A 400 17.80 -10.96 -0.31
CA ILE A 400 16.80 -10.58 -1.31
C ILE A 400 16.96 -11.54 -2.49
N LYS A 401 15.98 -12.40 -2.72
CA LYS A 401 16.00 -13.43 -3.77
C LYS A 401 15.18 -13.01 -4.99
N PHE A 402 15.43 -13.67 -6.12
CA PHE A 402 14.64 -13.56 -7.35
C PHE A 402 14.54 -12.15 -7.92
N VAL A 403 15.62 -11.38 -7.77
CA VAL A 403 15.74 -10.02 -8.25
C VAL A 403 15.92 -10.03 -9.77
N ARG A 404 15.15 -9.20 -10.48
CA ARG A 404 15.32 -9.04 -11.93
C ARG A 404 16.71 -8.48 -12.25
N ALA A 405 17.27 -8.85 -13.39
CA ALA A 405 18.53 -8.27 -13.84
C ALA A 405 18.32 -6.78 -14.19
N ASP A 406 18.99 -5.90 -13.46
CA ASP A 406 19.02 -4.44 -13.65
C ASP A 406 20.06 -3.82 -12.69
N ASN A 407 20.20 -2.50 -12.74
CA ASN A 407 20.95 -1.72 -11.77
C ASN A 407 20.02 -1.17 -10.68
N TYR A 408 20.41 -1.34 -9.42
CA TYR A 408 19.63 -0.90 -8.27
C TYR A 408 20.50 -0.10 -7.30
N ASN A 409 19.90 0.75 -6.47
CA ASN A 409 20.49 1.07 -5.18
C ASN A 409 19.86 0.18 -4.11
N LEU A 410 20.66 -0.19 -3.11
CA LEU A 410 20.15 -0.78 -1.88
C LEU A 410 19.73 0.33 -0.93
N TYR A 411 18.50 0.23 -0.42
CA TYR A 411 17.93 1.12 0.59
C TYR A 411 17.62 0.32 1.84
N ALA A 412 17.63 0.98 2.99
CA ALA A 412 17.10 0.38 4.20
C ALA A 412 16.51 1.41 5.17
N TRP A 413 15.65 0.95 6.05
CA TRP A 413 15.24 1.69 7.24
C TRP A 413 14.97 0.70 8.37
N VAL A 414 15.19 1.14 9.61
CA VAL A 414 15.14 0.27 10.79
C VAL A 414 14.06 0.80 11.72
N PRO A 415 12.98 0.05 11.99
CA PRO A 415 11.99 0.46 12.99
C PRO A 415 12.68 0.81 14.31
N GLY A 416 12.40 2.00 14.85
CA GLY A 416 13.03 2.49 16.08
C GLY A 416 14.35 3.24 15.88
N ILE A 417 14.87 3.35 14.65
CA ILE A 417 16.03 4.18 14.31
C ILE A 417 15.63 5.20 13.25
N LEU A 418 15.82 6.49 13.57
CA LEU A 418 15.47 7.60 12.68
C LEU A 418 16.23 7.55 11.36
N GLY A 419 15.55 7.89 10.26
CA GLY A 419 16.14 8.12 8.95
C GLY A 419 16.14 6.91 8.03
N GLU A 420 16.84 7.04 6.90
CA GLU A 420 16.89 6.04 5.85
C GLU A 420 18.34 5.87 5.38
N TYR A 421 18.73 4.63 5.16
CA TYR A 421 20.01 4.23 4.58
C TYR A 421 19.87 4.10 3.05
N LYS A 422 20.94 4.49 2.35
CA LYS A 422 21.18 4.17 0.94
C LYS A 422 22.63 3.73 0.81
N HIS A 423 22.85 2.59 0.17
CA HIS A 423 24.19 2.15 -0.20
C HIS A 423 24.75 3.05 -1.31
N ASP A 424 25.98 3.54 -1.14
CA ASP A 424 26.60 4.51 -2.05
C ASP A 424 26.75 4.00 -3.48
N SER A 425 27.15 2.74 -3.64
CA SER A 425 27.33 2.13 -4.95
C SER A 425 26.05 1.45 -5.45
N GLU A 426 25.87 1.41 -6.76
CA GLU A 426 24.81 0.61 -7.36
C GLU A 426 25.13 -0.90 -7.21
N VAL A 427 24.07 -1.68 -7.03
CA VAL A 427 24.09 -3.14 -7.03
C VAL A 427 23.64 -3.61 -8.41
N ILE A 428 24.57 -4.16 -9.19
CA ILE A 428 24.35 -4.61 -10.56
C ILE A 428 23.95 -6.08 -10.55
N ILE A 429 22.67 -6.37 -10.79
CA ILE A 429 22.14 -7.73 -10.81
C ILE A 429 22.27 -8.31 -12.22
N LYS A 430 22.97 -9.44 -12.34
CA LYS A 430 23.03 -10.22 -13.58
C LYS A 430 22.16 -11.48 -13.46
N PRO A 431 21.66 -12.03 -14.58
CA PRO A 431 20.94 -13.30 -14.56
C PRO A 431 21.74 -14.40 -13.84
N GLY A 432 21.09 -15.12 -12.90
CA GLY A 432 21.70 -16.19 -12.12
C GLY A 432 22.78 -15.77 -11.12
N SER A 433 23.03 -14.47 -10.93
CA SER A 433 24.07 -13.99 -10.01
C SER A 433 23.63 -14.03 -8.55
N GLU A 434 24.57 -14.31 -7.65
CA GLU A 434 24.41 -14.11 -6.21
C GLU A 434 25.49 -13.15 -5.70
N ILE A 435 25.07 -11.96 -5.28
CA ILE A 435 25.96 -10.91 -4.80
C ILE A 435 26.07 -11.00 -3.27
N ARG A 436 27.30 -11.04 -2.77
CA ARG A 436 27.62 -10.92 -1.34
C ARG A 436 28.13 -9.51 -1.09
N ILE A 437 27.27 -8.65 -0.56
CA ILE A 437 27.61 -7.24 -0.35
C ILE A 437 28.41 -7.02 0.95
N GLY A 438 28.48 -8.03 1.81
CA GLY A 438 29.20 -7.95 3.07
C GLY A 438 28.43 -7.21 4.16
N ASP A 439 29.17 -6.63 5.10
CA ASP A 439 28.62 -5.81 6.17
C ASP A 439 28.42 -4.37 5.68
N LEU A 440 27.22 -3.86 5.91
CA LEU A 440 26.80 -2.50 5.64
C LEU A 440 26.59 -1.79 6.97
N VAL A 441 27.10 -0.57 7.08
CA VAL A 441 26.93 0.26 8.28
C VAL A 441 26.01 1.42 7.96
N TYR A 442 24.95 1.57 8.75
CA TYR A 442 24.05 2.70 8.71
C TYR A 442 24.33 3.64 9.88
N ASP A 443 24.81 4.84 9.57
CA ASP A 443 24.94 5.96 10.51
C ASP A 443 23.66 6.81 10.46
N PRO A 444 22.70 6.63 11.40
CA PRO A 444 21.46 7.39 11.38
C PRO A 444 21.71 8.89 11.61
N PRO A 445 20.85 9.78 11.10
CA PRO A 445 21.01 11.21 11.27
C PRO A 445 21.07 11.61 12.74
N ARG A 446 22.24 12.08 13.19
CA ARG A 446 22.54 12.41 14.59
C ARG A 446 23.57 13.52 14.67
N THR A 447 23.27 14.59 15.41
CA THR A 447 24.19 15.75 15.59
C THR A 447 24.80 15.79 16.99
N GLY A 448 24.09 15.29 17.99
CA GLY A 448 24.48 15.36 19.40
C GLY A 448 23.58 14.48 20.28
N PRO A 449 23.75 14.55 21.61
CA PRO A 449 22.97 13.75 22.54
C PRO A 449 21.49 14.14 22.50
N THR A 450 20.59 13.18 22.66
CA THR A 450 19.15 13.44 22.78
C THR A 450 18.87 14.18 24.09
N LEU A 451 18.24 15.35 24.03
CA LEU A 451 17.70 16.03 25.21
C LEU A 451 16.31 15.48 25.55
N TRP A 452 15.48 15.29 24.53
CA TRP A 452 14.18 14.65 24.63
C TRP A 452 13.70 14.18 23.27
N GLU A 453 12.74 13.25 23.29
CA GLU A 453 12.10 12.69 22.11
C GLU A 453 10.62 12.37 22.38
N ILE A 454 9.81 12.29 21.31
CA ILE A 454 8.38 12.01 21.34
C ILE A 454 8.06 11.06 20.18
N GLY A 455 7.44 9.91 20.48
CA GLY A 455 7.09 8.87 19.50
C GLY A 455 8.18 7.83 19.28
N ILE A 456 8.00 6.99 18.26
CA ILE A 456 8.92 5.93 17.83
C ILE A 456 9.19 6.13 16.34
N PRO A 457 10.45 6.19 15.87
CA PRO A 457 10.72 6.38 14.45
C PRO A 457 10.53 5.07 13.67
N ASP A 458 9.30 4.75 13.32
CA ASP A 458 8.89 3.52 12.61
C ASP A 458 7.96 3.79 11.40
N ARG A 459 7.84 5.06 11.02
CA ARG A 459 7.09 5.64 9.90
C ARG A 459 5.57 5.61 10.10
N THR A 460 5.09 5.48 11.32
CA THR A 460 3.64 5.48 11.63
C THR A 460 3.32 6.43 12.78
N ALA A 461 2.04 6.76 12.92
CA ALA A 461 1.51 7.54 14.06
C ALA A 461 0.70 6.67 15.04
N ALA A 462 0.84 5.34 14.93
CA ALA A 462 -0.06 4.37 15.57
C ALA A 462 0.10 4.28 17.10
N GLU A 463 1.23 4.72 17.63
CA GLU A 463 1.53 4.76 19.05
C GLU A 463 0.96 6.00 19.76
N PHE A 464 0.56 7.02 19.00
CA PHE A 464 -0.01 8.25 19.53
C PHE A 464 -1.49 8.07 19.93
N TYR A 465 -2.04 9.09 20.61
CA TYR A 465 -3.42 9.07 21.08
C TYR A 465 -4.42 9.16 19.93
N ILE A 466 -5.05 8.02 19.64
CA ILE A 466 -6.17 7.89 18.73
C ILE A 466 -7.47 7.96 19.56
N PRO A 467 -8.37 8.94 19.33
CA PRO A 467 -9.62 9.05 20.07
C PRO A 467 -10.62 7.97 19.65
N ASP A 468 -11.69 7.83 20.41
CA ASP A 468 -12.85 7.04 19.97
C ASP A 468 -13.68 7.86 18.97
N PRO A 469 -14.47 7.24 18.07
CA PRO A 469 -15.33 7.98 17.15
C PRO A 469 -16.51 8.62 17.86
N ALA A 470 -17.19 9.54 17.17
CA ALA A 470 -18.51 9.98 17.59
C ALA A 470 -19.45 8.75 17.61
N PRO A 471 -20.25 8.52 18.68
CA PRO A 471 -21.03 7.31 18.84
C PRO A 471 -21.90 6.96 17.62
N GLU A 472 -22.50 7.95 16.98
CA GLU A 472 -23.38 7.87 15.82
C GLU A 472 -22.66 7.56 14.49
N LEU A 473 -21.32 7.59 14.47
CA LEU A 473 -20.49 7.29 13.29
C LEU A 473 -19.68 6.00 13.45
N THR A 474 -19.89 5.26 14.54
CA THR A 474 -19.08 4.09 14.90
C THR A 474 -19.22 2.97 13.87
N ASN A 475 -18.11 2.54 13.27
CA ASN A 475 -18.03 1.27 12.56
C ASN A 475 -17.65 0.17 13.56
N LYS A 476 -18.54 -0.83 13.72
CA LYS A 476 -18.39 -1.87 14.76
C LYS A 476 -17.24 -2.85 14.49
N LEU A 477 -16.69 -2.87 13.28
CA LEU A 477 -15.50 -3.66 12.95
C LEU A 477 -14.28 -3.24 13.78
N TYR A 478 -14.20 -1.96 14.13
CA TYR A 478 -13.00 -1.36 14.74
C TYR A 478 -13.14 -1.03 16.22
N ILE A 479 -14.17 -1.57 16.90
CA ILE A 479 -14.29 -1.46 18.35
C ILE A 479 -13.26 -2.39 19.00
N ASN A 480 -12.49 -1.88 19.98
CA ASN A 480 -11.43 -2.64 20.67
C ASN A 480 -10.40 -3.27 19.70
N HIS A 481 -10.15 -2.60 18.57
CA HIS A 481 -9.26 -3.07 17.51
C HIS A 481 -7.95 -2.27 17.50
N THR A 482 -6.83 -2.90 17.16
CA THR A 482 -5.51 -2.23 17.05
C THR A 482 -5.53 -1.14 15.99
N GLU A 483 -6.19 -1.40 14.86
CA GLU A 483 -6.50 -0.42 13.82
C GLU A 483 -7.73 0.48 14.09
N LYS A 484 -8.02 0.84 15.35
CA LYS A 484 -9.16 1.74 15.64
C LYS A 484 -9.05 3.11 14.96
N PHE A 485 -7.86 3.50 14.51
CA PHE A 485 -7.64 4.69 13.67
C PHE A 485 -8.46 4.67 12.37
N ARG A 486 -9.01 3.51 11.97
CA ARG A 486 -9.84 3.39 10.78
C ARG A 486 -11.29 3.87 10.93
N GLN A 487 -11.68 4.33 12.11
CA GLN A 487 -13.01 4.88 12.33
C GLN A 487 -13.16 6.21 11.58
N TYR A 488 -14.35 6.47 11.05
CA TYR A 488 -14.64 7.74 10.39
C TYR A 488 -14.69 8.89 11.41
N GLY A 489 -14.22 10.07 11.01
CA GLY A 489 -14.39 11.31 11.77
C GLY A 489 -13.39 11.52 12.93
N LEU A 490 -12.39 10.65 13.08
CA LEU A 490 -11.43 10.78 14.20
C LEU A 490 -10.62 12.08 14.17
N TRP A 491 -10.38 12.66 13.00
CA TRP A 491 -9.71 13.96 12.88
C TRP A 491 -10.52 15.08 13.56
N ASP A 492 -11.85 15.07 13.43
CA ASP A 492 -12.71 16.13 13.95
C ASP A 492 -12.85 16.06 15.48
N ARG A 493 -12.58 14.89 16.08
CA ARG A 493 -12.53 14.73 17.55
C ARG A 493 -11.48 15.62 18.21
N TYR A 494 -10.51 16.16 17.44
CA TYR A 494 -9.59 17.17 17.97
C TYR A 494 -10.34 18.38 18.52
N THR A 495 -11.40 18.84 17.84
CA THR A 495 -12.20 19.98 18.29
C THR A 495 -12.91 19.71 19.62
N ASP A 496 -13.41 18.48 19.81
CA ASP A 496 -14.10 18.10 21.04
C ASP A 496 -13.16 18.07 22.25
N LEU A 497 -11.91 17.66 22.03
CA LEU A 497 -10.90 17.51 23.08
C LEU A 497 -10.16 18.83 23.37
N TYR A 498 -10.09 19.72 22.39
CA TYR A 498 -9.33 20.98 22.43
C TYR A 498 -10.20 22.18 21.98
N PRO A 499 -11.37 22.43 22.62
CA PRO A 499 -12.34 23.41 22.13
C PRO A 499 -11.81 24.86 22.17
N ASP A 500 -11.09 25.20 23.24
CA ASP A 500 -10.67 26.58 23.51
C ASP A 500 -9.16 26.79 23.29
N GLU A 501 -8.35 25.79 23.63
CA GLU A 501 -6.89 25.83 23.57
C GLU A 501 -6.33 24.59 22.88
N ASP A 502 -5.15 24.73 22.27
CA ASP A 502 -4.47 23.66 21.55
C ASP A 502 -3.61 22.80 22.46
N LEU A 503 -3.24 21.63 21.97
CA LEU A 503 -2.43 20.62 22.66
C LEU A 503 -1.15 21.21 23.30
N ILE A 504 -0.96 20.92 24.60
CA ILE A 504 0.25 21.22 25.36
C ILE A 504 0.87 19.91 25.84
N TYR A 505 2.08 19.62 25.40
CA TYR A 505 2.87 18.46 25.80
C TYR A 505 4.03 18.89 26.68
N THR A 506 4.15 18.34 27.89
CA THR A 506 5.26 18.66 28.81
C THR A 506 6.23 17.48 28.86
N VAL A 507 7.46 17.69 28.38
CA VAL A 507 8.51 16.68 28.38
C VAL A 507 8.77 16.19 29.82
N GLY A 508 8.85 14.87 29.99
CA GLY A 508 9.04 14.22 31.29
C GLY A 508 7.76 14.09 32.15
N VAL A 509 6.63 14.66 31.72
CA VAL A 509 5.34 14.58 32.44
C VAL A 509 4.25 13.96 31.56
N SER A 510 4.11 14.43 30.32
CA SER A 510 3.10 13.94 29.39
C SER A 510 3.49 12.59 28.77
N ASP A 511 2.54 11.66 28.71
CA ASP A 511 2.64 10.41 27.93
C ASP A 511 2.14 10.62 26.48
N TYR A 512 2.98 10.41 25.46
CA TYR A 512 2.60 10.62 24.06
C TYR A 512 1.47 9.68 23.61
N ARG A 513 1.31 8.51 24.24
CA ARG A 513 0.24 7.56 23.91
C ARG A 513 -1.14 8.06 24.33
N LYS A 514 -1.18 9.08 25.20
CA LYS A 514 -2.41 9.62 25.81
C LYS A 514 -2.63 11.10 25.51
N HIS A 515 -1.55 11.87 25.44
CA HIS A 515 -1.61 13.33 25.37
C HIS A 515 -1.06 13.88 24.06
N TRP A 516 -0.56 13.04 23.15
CA TRP A 516 -0.18 13.46 21.81
C TRP A 516 -1.23 12.96 20.82
N PHE A 517 -2.06 13.85 20.30
CA PHE A 517 -3.11 13.46 19.36
C PHE A 517 -2.49 12.93 18.05
N PHE A 518 -3.04 11.87 17.47
CA PHE A 518 -2.41 11.16 16.35
C PHE A 518 -2.20 12.00 15.08
N ALA A 519 -2.98 13.06 14.88
CA ALA A 519 -2.89 13.96 13.73
C ALA A 519 -2.94 15.45 14.13
N HIS A 520 -1.94 16.22 13.73
CA HIS A 520 -1.95 17.68 13.89
C HIS A 520 -2.81 18.33 12.81
N VAL A 521 -4.07 18.51 13.17
CA VAL A 521 -5.15 18.98 12.29
C VAL A 521 -5.68 20.33 12.76
N ASN A 522 -6.46 20.97 11.88
CA ASN A 522 -7.16 22.20 12.20
C ASN A 522 -8.30 21.98 13.21
N ARG A 523 -8.67 23.04 13.93
CA ARG A 523 -9.83 23.05 14.82
C ARG A 523 -11.04 23.63 14.12
N LYS A 524 -12.20 22.97 14.26
CA LYS A 524 -13.47 23.45 13.73
C LYS A 524 -14.05 24.51 14.66
N ILE A 525 -14.37 25.69 14.13
CA ILE A 525 -14.96 26.80 14.93
C ILE A 525 -16.44 27.03 14.62
N ASN A 526 -16.92 26.55 13.48
CA ASN A 526 -18.32 26.48 13.10
C ASN A 526 -18.49 25.47 11.95
N LYS A 527 -19.71 25.34 11.40
CA LYS A 527 -20.06 24.29 10.44
C LYS A 527 -19.07 24.13 9.29
N ASP A 528 -18.56 25.25 8.76
CA ASP A 528 -17.77 25.27 7.52
C ASP A 528 -16.36 25.87 7.68
N ASN A 529 -15.96 26.25 8.90
CA ASN A 529 -14.67 26.92 9.13
C ASN A 529 -13.73 26.15 10.05
N TYR A 530 -12.52 25.94 9.54
CA TYR A 530 -11.41 25.28 10.21
C TYR A 530 -10.23 26.26 10.35
N VAL A 531 -9.78 26.48 11.58
CA VAL A 531 -8.67 27.39 11.89
C VAL A 531 -7.37 26.63 12.15
N PRO A 532 -6.21 27.22 11.79
CA PRO A 532 -4.89 26.76 12.20
C PRO A 532 -4.79 26.45 13.70
N THR A 533 -4.02 25.42 14.05
CA THR A 533 -3.73 25.02 15.44
C THR A 533 -2.25 25.15 15.75
N THR A 534 -1.91 25.44 17.00
CA THR A 534 -0.53 25.60 17.47
C THR A 534 -0.28 24.77 18.73
N TRP A 535 0.39 23.64 18.56
CA TRP A 535 0.79 22.78 19.66
C TRP A 535 2.02 23.33 20.38
N LYS A 536 2.10 23.14 21.70
CA LYS A 536 3.23 23.57 22.52
C LYS A 536 3.94 22.35 23.11
N ILE A 537 5.25 22.30 22.97
CA ILE A 537 6.13 21.36 23.68
C ILE A 537 6.88 22.16 24.74
N LEU A 538 6.58 21.89 26.01
CA LEU A 538 7.26 22.49 27.16
C LEU A 538 8.41 21.58 27.60
N PHE A 539 9.61 22.11 27.72
CA PHE A 539 10.79 21.33 28.11
C PHE A 539 11.78 22.18 28.91
N ASP A 540 12.61 21.54 29.72
CA ASP A 540 13.66 22.20 30.49
C ASP A 540 15.02 21.93 29.85
N VAL A 541 15.88 22.95 29.76
CA VAL A 541 17.29 22.79 29.38
C VAL A 541 18.17 23.40 30.45
N ARG A 542 19.13 22.62 30.93
CA ARG A 542 20.18 23.09 31.86
C ARG A 542 21.48 23.32 31.09
N ASN A 543 22.25 24.31 31.51
CA ASN A 543 23.57 24.63 30.96
C ASN A 543 23.53 24.87 29.44
N VAL A 544 22.62 25.73 28.98
CA VAL A 544 22.53 26.11 27.56
C VAL A 544 23.88 26.63 27.07
N ILE A 545 24.43 25.99 26.03
CA ILE A 545 25.64 26.43 25.36
C ILE A 545 25.23 27.50 24.36
N MET A 546 25.34 28.78 24.73
CA MET A 546 24.84 29.89 23.90
C MET A 546 25.42 29.89 22.47
N ALA A 547 26.70 29.57 22.32
CA ALA A 547 27.36 29.46 21.02
C ALA A 547 27.11 28.11 20.30
N GLY A 548 26.44 27.16 20.97
CA GLY A 548 26.17 25.83 20.45
C GLY A 548 25.02 25.80 19.45
N GLN A 549 25.00 24.75 18.62
CA GLN A 549 23.92 24.47 17.68
C GLN A 549 23.16 23.23 18.14
N TYR A 550 21.90 23.42 18.50
CA TYR A 550 20.96 22.36 18.82
C TYR A 550 20.26 21.93 17.52
N THR A 551 19.79 20.69 17.46
CA THR A 551 19.12 20.17 16.26
C THR A 551 17.77 19.55 16.62
N LEU A 552 16.69 20.12 16.08
CA LEU A 552 15.36 19.53 16.13
C LEU A 552 15.15 18.67 14.88
N ARG A 553 14.83 17.40 15.09
CA ARG A 553 14.40 16.44 14.06
C ARG A 553 12.89 16.32 14.11
N ILE A 554 12.24 16.42 12.94
CA ILE A 554 10.79 16.21 12.80
C ILE A 554 10.59 15.18 11.69
N ALA A 555 10.14 14.00 12.07
CA ALA A 555 9.67 12.96 11.15
C ALA A 555 8.14 12.98 11.08
N LEU A 556 7.61 12.92 9.87
CA LEU A 556 6.17 12.84 9.60
C LEU A 556 5.85 11.51 8.94
N ALA A 557 4.91 10.77 9.52
CA ALA A 557 4.33 9.58 8.92
C ALA A 557 3.41 9.91 7.73
N SER A 558 2.83 11.11 7.72
CA SER A 558 1.93 11.58 6.66
C SER A 558 1.83 13.11 6.64
N ALA A 559 1.54 13.67 5.46
CA ALA A 559 1.15 15.06 5.31
C ALA A 559 0.04 15.25 4.25
N SER A 560 -0.94 16.08 4.57
CA SER A 560 -2.04 16.45 3.69
C SER A 560 -2.21 17.96 3.66
N LEU A 561 -1.73 18.59 2.58
CA LEU A 561 -1.88 20.03 2.32
C LEU A 561 -1.36 20.97 3.42
N ALA A 562 -0.56 20.46 4.36
CA ALA A 562 -0.16 21.14 5.56
C ALA A 562 1.08 22.02 5.36
N GLU A 563 1.29 22.91 6.33
CA GLU A 563 2.55 23.62 6.54
C GLU A 563 2.82 23.65 8.04
N ILE A 564 3.87 22.97 8.46
CA ILE A 564 4.38 23.04 9.84
C ILE A 564 5.40 24.16 9.94
N GLN A 565 5.13 25.07 10.88
CA GLN A 565 6.00 26.18 11.26
C GLN A 565 6.47 25.99 12.70
N VAL A 566 7.73 26.32 12.97
CA VAL A 566 8.38 26.12 14.28
C VAL A 566 8.81 27.45 14.86
N TRP A 567 8.52 27.69 16.14
CA TRP A 567 9.10 28.76 16.95
C TRP A 567 9.66 28.24 18.26
N ILE A 568 10.62 28.96 18.81
CA ILE A 568 11.21 28.72 20.12
C ILE A 568 10.96 29.95 20.99
N ASN A 569 10.37 29.73 22.16
CA ASN A 569 10.09 30.68 23.25
C ASN A 569 9.16 31.87 22.93
N ASP A 570 9.19 32.43 21.72
CA ASP A 570 8.30 33.52 21.30
C ASP A 570 7.59 33.19 19.96
N PRO A 571 6.30 32.82 19.98
CA PRO A 571 5.52 32.51 18.79
C PRO A 571 5.03 33.76 18.03
N HIS A 572 5.26 34.97 18.57
CA HIS A 572 4.81 36.23 17.97
C HIS A 572 5.87 36.90 17.11
N THR A 573 7.10 36.37 17.07
CA THR A 573 8.13 36.84 16.14
C THR A 573 7.65 36.70 14.69
N GLN A 574 7.96 37.72 13.87
CA GLN A 574 7.41 37.86 12.51
C GLN A 574 7.72 36.66 11.60
N ARG A 575 8.85 35.98 11.82
CA ARG A 575 9.29 34.85 11.00
C ARG A 575 9.43 33.59 11.86
N PRO A 576 8.86 32.44 11.44
CA PRO A 576 9.14 31.18 12.10
C PRO A 576 10.62 30.83 11.94
N HIS A 577 11.14 30.07 12.91
CA HIS A 577 12.51 29.54 12.88
C HIS A 577 12.65 28.53 11.73
N PHE A 578 11.58 27.81 11.43
CA PHE A 578 11.50 26.87 10.33
C PHE A 578 10.09 26.80 9.76
N THR A 579 9.98 26.60 8.45
CA THR A 579 8.74 26.23 7.79
C THR A 579 9.01 25.12 6.78
N THR A 580 8.15 24.11 6.79
CA THR A 580 8.10 23.07 5.74
C THR A 580 7.60 23.61 4.40
N ARG A 581 7.02 24.82 4.38
CA ARG A 581 6.11 25.30 3.32
C ARG A 581 4.94 24.31 3.14
N ARG A 582 4.17 24.44 2.05
CA ARG A 582 3.10 23.49 1.75
C ARG A 582 3.67 22.14 1.34
N ILE A 583 3.32 21.10 2.08
CA ILE A 583 3.74 19.71 1.84
C ILE A 583 2.54 18.77 1.77
N GLY A 584 2.79 17.53 1.36
CA GLY A 584 1.79 16.46 1.41
C GLY A 584 0.89 16.33 0.18
N ARG A 585 -0.37 15.94 0.43
CA ARG A 585 -1.44 15.48 -0.51
C ARG A 585 -1.60 13.96 -0.57
N ASP A 586 -1.08 13.22 0.39
CA ASP A 586 -1.31 11.78 0.49
C ASP A 586 -2.77 11.41 0.79
N ASN A 587 -3.50 12.31 1.45
CA ASN A 587 -4.87 12.15 1.93
C ASN A 587 -5.03 11.03 2.97
N ALA A 588 -4.00 10.69 3.74
CA ALA A 588 -4.10 9.60 4.73
C ALA A 588 -5.16 9.88 5.80
N ILE A 589 -5.26 11.13 6.27
CA ILE A 589 -6.26 11.58 7.28
C ILE A 589 -7.69 11.29 6.79
N ALA A 590 -8.02 11.71 5.56
CA ALA A 590 -9.35 11.50 4.99
C ALA A 590 -9.65 10.03 4.69
N ARG A 591 -8.60 9.20 4.55
CA ARG A 591 -8.68 7.81 4.10
C ARG A 591 -8.36 6.81 5.21
N HIS A 592 -8.64 7.19 6.46
CA HIS A 592 -8.58 6.29 7.61
C HIS A 592 -7.20 5.65 7.78
N GLY A 593 -6.16 6.35 7.35
CA GLY A 593 -4.77 5.91 7.45
C GLY A 593 -4.12 6.39 8.74
N ILE A 594 -2.99 5.77 9.09
CA ILE A 594 -2.13 6.20 10.20
C ILE A 594 -0.69 6.52 9.73
N HIS A 595 -0.47 6.38 8.43
CA HIS A 595 0.71 6.80 7.70
C HIS A 595 0.38 6.96 6.20
N GLY A 596 1.29 7.57 5.48
CA GLY A 596 1.26 7.80 4.04
C GLY A 596 2.68 8.02 3.55
N ARG A 597 2.95 9.19 2.98
CA ARG A 597 4.31 9.55 2.55
C ARG A 597 5.14 10.01 3.74
N TYR A 598 6.36 9.49 3.85
CA TYR A 598 7.30 9.84 4.91
C TYR A 598 8.07 11.13 4.61
N TRP A 599 8.32 11.93 5.64
CA TRP A 599 9.11 13.16 5.54
C TRP A 599 10.04 13.27 6.75
N LEU A 600 11.29 13.68 6.53
CA LEU A 600 12.24 13.94 7.61
C LEU A 600 12.85 15.34 7.45
N TYR A 601 12.71 16.16 8.48
CA TYR A 601 13.25 17.51 8.54
C TYR A 601 14.31 17.63 9.63
N ARG A 602 15.30 18.50 9.34
CA ARG A 602 16.34 18.92 10.28
C ARG A 602 16.25 20.43 10.46
N VAL A 603 16.08 20.88 11.69
CA VAL A 603 15.97 22.29 12.06
C VAL A 603 17.12 22.63 13.01
N GLY A 604 17.98 23.56 12.61
CA GLY A 604 19.01 24.10 13.49
C GLY A 604 18.42 25.14 14.45
N ILE A 605 18.78 25.04 15.72
CA ILE A 605 18.37 25.99 16.77
C ILE A 605 19.63 26.52 17.42
N SER A 606 19.81 27.85 17.37
CA SER A 606 20.93 28.51 18.04
C SER A 606 20.75 28.46 19.55
N GLY A 607 21.83 28.20 20.30
CA GLY A 607 21.79 28.24 21.76
C GLY A 607 21.27 29.57 22.32
N PHE A 608 21.48 30.70 21.62
CA PHE A 608 20.92 32.02 21.97
C PHE A 608 19.38 32.07 21.97
N GLN A 609 18.71 31.13 21.33
CA GLN A 609 17.24 31.05 21.29
C GLN A 609 16.67 30.29 22.50
N LEU A 610 17.53 29.59 23.24
CA LEU A 610 17.18 28.81 24.42
C LEU A 610 17.58 29.56 25.70
N VAL A 611 16.86 29.31 26.78
CA VAL A 611 17.17 29.81 28.13
C VAL A 611 17.46 28.66 29.07
N ASN A 612 18.25 28.90 30.11
CA ASN A 612 18.37 27.94 31.20
C ASN A 612 17.02 27.82 31.94
N GLY A 613 16.53 26.60 32.11
CA GLY A 613 15.21 26.31 32.67
C GLY A 613 14.16 26.07 31.58
N LYS A 614 12.95 26.58 31.80
CA LYS A 614 11.78 26.28 30.95
C LYS A 614 11.87 26.97 29.59
N ASN A 615 11.73 26.18 28.54
CA ASN A 615 11.61 26.58 27.16
C ASN A 615 10.28 26.07 26.58
N THR A 616 9.79 26.72 25.54
CA THR A 616 8.62 26.29 24.77
C THR A 616 8.97 26.19 23.29
N LEU A 617 8.65 25.06 22.67
CA LEU A 617 8.67 24.89 21.23
C LEU A 617 7.23 24.91 20.72
N TYR A 618 6.95 25.77 19.76
CA TYR A 618 5.63 25.90 19.14
C TYR A 618 5.65 25.23 17.78
N LEU A 619 4.74 24.28 17.57
CA LEU A 619 4.47 23.66 16.28
C LEU A 619 3.13 24.19 15.78
N ARG A 620 3.12 25.02 14.75
CA ARG A 620 1.90 25.51 14.13
C ARG A 620 1.63 24.77 12.83
N GLN A 621 0.47 24.16 12.73
CA GLN A 621 -0.13 23.88 11.42
C GLN A 621 -0.70 25.22 10.94
N ALA A 622 -0.10 25.83 9.91
CA ALA A 622 -0.40 27.21 9.53
C ALA A 622 -1.56 27.35 8.51
N ARG A 623 -2.07 26.24 7.97
CA ARG A 623 -3.02 26.22 6.85
C ARG A 623 -4.40 25.72 7.30
N GLY A 624 -5.32 26.65 7.48
CA GLY A 624 -6.75 26.39 7.69
C GLY A 624 -7.52 26.16 6.39
N SER A 625 -8.78 25.74 6.51
CA SER A 625 -9.90 25.81 5.53
C SER A 625 -10.74 24.54 5.43
N ASN A 626 -10.17 23.37 5.70
CA ASN A 626 -10.90 22.10 5.63
C ASN A 626 -10.35 21.09 6.67
N PRO A 627 -11.13 20.04 7.02
CA PRO A 627 -10.78 19.11 8.09
C PRO A 627 -9.53 18.26 7.84
N PHE A 628 -9.17 18.05 6.57
CA PHE A 628 -8.15 17.08 6.18
C PHE A 628 -6.76 17.70 6.03
N ILE A 629 -6.63 19.02 6.29
CA ILE A 629 -5.32 19.66 6.26
C ILE A 629 -4.60 19.39 7.58
N GLY A 630 -3.51 18.65 7.51
CA GLY A 630 -2.74 18.29 8.69
C GLY A 630 -1.56 17.38 8.39
N VAL A 631 -0.84 17.02 9.45
CA VAL A 631 0.23 16.02 9.41
C VAL A 631 -0.02 14.96 10.46
N MET A 632 0.54 13.78 10.24
CA MET A 632 0.72 12.79 11.30
C MET A 632 2.22 12.74 11.60
N TYR A 633 2.59 12.94 12.85
CA TYR A 633 3.97 12.80 13.28
C TYR A 633 4.32 11.32 13.32
N ASP A 634 5.56 11.01 13.00
CA ASP A 634 6.20 9.73 13.29
C ASP A 634 7.02 9.90 14.58
N TYR A 635 7.94 10.85 14.56
CA TYR A 635 8.88 11.04 15.65
C TYR A 635 9.42 12.46 15.70
N ILE A 636 9.62 13.00 16.90
CA ILE A 636 10.24 14.31 17.12
C ILE A 636 11.36 14.16 18.13
N ARG A 637 12.53 14.74 17.85
CA ARG A 637 13.68 14.72 18.77
C ARG A 637 14.40 16.06 18.80
N LEU A 638 14.76 16.52 19.99
CA LEU A 638 15.71 17.62 20.16
C LEU A 638 17.08 17.07 20.59
N GLU A 639 18.11 17.43 19.83
CA GLU A 639 19.51 17.07 20.05
C GLU A 639 20.28 18.29 20.59
N GLY A 640 21.15 18.07 21.58
CA GLY A 640 22.13 19.07 22.03
C GLY A 640 23.26 19.29 21.02
N PRO A 641 24.14 20.28 21.27
CA PRO A 641 25.38 20.42 20.54
C PRO A 641 26.23 19.14 20.68
N PRO A 642 27.03 18.78 19.66
CA PRO A 642 27.96 17.67 19.78
C PRO A 642 28.89 17.91 20.98
N GLU A 643 29.06 16.88 21.80
CA GLU A 643 30.15 16.85 22.78
C GLU A 643 31.46 16.96 22.00
N GLN A 644 32.33 17.89 22.40
CA GLN A 644 33.69 17.92 21.89
C GLN A 644 34.36 16.64 22.40
N ASP A 645 34.82 15.78 21.50
CA ASP A 645 35.67 14.65 21.86
C ASP A 645 36.93 15.24 22.52
N TYR A 646 36.99 15.20 23.86
CA TYR A 646 38.15 15.62 24.67
C TYR A 646 39.05 14.43 24.98
#